data_AF-A0A3M1PMG0-F1
#
_entry.id   AF-A0A3M1PMG0-F1
#
_cell.length_a   1.000
_cell.length_b   1.000
_cell.length_c   1.000
_cell.angle_alpha   90.00
_cell.angle_beta   90.00
_cell.angle_gamma   90.00
#
_symmetry.space_group_name_H-M   'P 1'
#
loop_
_entity.id
_entity.type
_entity.pdbx_description
1 polymer ?
#
loop_
_entity_poly.entity_id
_entity_poly.type
_entity_poly.pdbx_seq_one_letter_code
_entity_poly.pdbx_strand_id
1 'polypeptide(L)'
;MECRQSYRQLARQAQQIAAGLWAAGARAGDRLVLQISEPDNFLAAIWAGWLGELVVVPIAVPPAYATTQSKALQLRAILGQLDQPWVLVSGAIETALREFCLGSESDIQYDVNRLLNLHTLPASQPDPFFENLLENSPESLLENSPESLLKNSPENSPEAALATDRLALILFTSGSTGQPKGVMLTERNLLVSAYGMATVNRITQRSLSLNWMPLEHVASLVMFHLTQVFVGCSQLQVNNDYILQDPLRWLDLCDRHRVTTTWAPNFAYGLICDRAEEVAQQRWDLSCLDWMGNGAEAVVAKTTRSFLALLAPCGLRNGVVSPGYGMSETTSGIVHSHEFSRDTTSDEDTFVDVGRPIPGVSLRIVDEQQQVVPAGAIGSLQVRGLTITPGYYGRPDLNAEAFTPDGWLITGDLARLQQGRLTITGRQKDLIILNGANLYSHEIEAIVEELPSVEVSYTAACAVRRDDGTSDRLAIFLHPARDQELDNLANLKDLVKAVRRQVMSRLGISPEYVIPVPRGAIPKTALGKIQRSELSRRFQAGEFDDRLQTIADAFQQSPAAAPPRSQLERSLLEIWQAVLGLTAIAPDEPFFELGGSSLQLMQVLNQLHQQGYTVSAVDLFQHSTIASLAQFLAQPPAAAVQPGQRRFPQGSLRESQRRQKNSGQSNDIAVIGLACRFPGAASPAEFWQNLQNGVESITFFDDAEILAAGVDPDLVRHPNYVKASPILEDVAQFDADFFGYTPREAELLDPQQRLMLECAWESLEDAGYDPFAYAADGGAIPAGITSRIALYAGASMNSYLLNHVYPNRHRLDANDSLDVVTLSSMGGFQMAIANDKDYLTTRVSYKLNLTGPSVNVQTACSTSLVAVHLACQSLLQGECDLALAGGVSVETPQRAGHLYQEGMILSPDGHCRAFDAQARGTIFGSGAGVVVLKRLSEAIADGDQIYAVVKGSAIGNDGSQKVGYLAPRAAGQAAVISQALAVAGVEPDSITYVEAHGTGTELGDPIEVAALTQAFRSGTHRQQFCALGSVKTNVGHLNVASGIVGLIKAVLCLHHRKLPPSLHFETPNPQIDFANSPFFVNSTLRDWETDRLPRRASVNSLGIGGTNAHVVLEAAPQQPRPLSPIADRPLHLLTLSAKTPAALQALARRYVQFCTDHPDAPFADVCFTANSGRSPFAHRLAIAAASIADAQAQLQTWLNSPTVATAASR
;
A
#
# COMPACT_ATOMS: atom_id res chain seq x y z
N MET A 1 -2.59 -19.37 -51.95
CA MET A 1 -3.44 -20.51 -52.35
C MET A 1 -3.87 -21.21 -51.08
N GLU A 2 -5.16 -21.48 -50.91
CA GLU A 2 -5.67 -22.28 -49.78
C GLU A 2 -5.44 -23.77 -50.08
N CYS A 3 -4.76 -24.49 -49.20
CA CYS A 3 -4.70 -25.95 -49.24
C CYS A 3 -5.89 -26.50 -48.42
N ARG A 4 -6.65 -27.44 -49.00
CA ARG A 4 -7.77 -28.09 -48.29
C ARG A 4 -7.46 -29.57 -48.10
N GLN A 5 -7.49 -30.01 -46.85
CA GLN A 5 -7.25 -31.38 -46.45
C GLN A 5 -8.38 -31.85 -45.53
N SER A 6 -9.04 -32.95 -45.90
CA SER A 6 -10.00 -33.63 -45.04
C SER A 6 -9.31 -34.48 -43.98
N TYR A 7 -9.97 -34.76 -42.85
CA TYR A 7 -9.44 -35.67 -41.83
C TYR A 7 -9.09 -37.07 -42.39
N ARG A 8 -9.85 -37.55 -43.40
CA ARG A 8 -9.53 -38.81 -44.10
C ARG A 8 -8.21 -38.73 -44.86
N GLN A 9 -7.94 -37.60 -45.55
CA GLN A 9 -6.66 -37.39 -46.24
C GLN A 9 -5.50 -37.26 -45.25
N LEU A 10 -5.71 -36.55 -44.13
CA LEU A 10 -4.72 -36.43 -43.06
C LEU A 10 -4.36 -37.80 -42.47
N ALA A 11 -5.37 -38.63 -42.15
CA ALA A 11 -5.17 -39.97 -41.60
C ALA A 11 -4.39 -40.88 -42.58
N ARG A 12 -4.75 -40.87 -43.86
CA ARG A 12 -4.02 -41.64 -44.90
C ARG A 12 -2.57 -41.20 -45.04
N GLN A 13 -2.33 -39.88 -45.07
CA GLN A 13 -0.98 -39.35 -45.17
C GLN A 13 -0.14 -39.74 -43.93
N ALA A 14 -0.71 -39.62 -42.73
CA ALA A 14 -0.06 -40.02 -41.49
C ALA A 14 0.31 -41.52 -41.48
N GLN A 15 -0.58 -42.39 -41.95
CA GLN A 15 -0.31 -43.83 -42.05
C GLN A 15 0.81 -44.15 -43.03
N GLN A 16 0.85 -43.49 -44.19
CA GLN A 16 1.92 -43.68 -45.17
C GLN A 16 3.28 -43.28 -44.58
N ILE A 17 3.33 -42.16 -43.85
CA ILE A 17 4.54 -41.71 -43.17
C ILE A 17 4.95 -42.71 -42.08
N ALA A 18 4.01 -43.17 -41.24
CA ALA A 18 4.28 -44.15 -40.18
C ALA A 18 4.83 -45.48 -40.73
N ALA A 19 4.21 -46.00 -41.79
CA ALA A 19 4.66 -47.22 -42.47
C ALA A 19 6.07 -47.05 -43.06
N GLY A 20 6.37 -45.88 -43.65
CA GLY A 20 7.70 -45.54 -44.14
C GLY A 20 8.75 -45.46 -43.03
N LEU A 21 8.41 -44.89 -41.87
CA LEU A 21 9.29 -44.83 -40.69
C LEU A 21 9.60 -46.24 -40.15
N TRP A 22 8.61 -47.13 -40.05
CA TRP A 22 8.82 -48.52 -39.63
C TRP A 22 9.69 -49.31 -40.61
N ALA A 23 9.47 -49.12 -41.92
CA ALA A 23 10.28 -49.72 -42.98
C ALA A 23 11.74 -49.23 -42.94
N ALA A 24 11.97 -47.97 -42.56
CA ALA A 24 13.30 -47.42 -42.34
C ALA A 24 13.97 -47.93 -41.05
N GLY A 25 13.21 -48.55 -40.14
CA GLY A 25 13.73 -49.20 -38.94
C GLY A 25 13.29 -48.58 -37.62
N ALA A 26 12.47 -47.53 -37.62
CA ALA A 26 11.92 -46.96 -36.39
C ALA A 26 11.00 -47.96 -35.68
N ARG A 27 10.97 -47.92 -34.35
CA ARG A 27 10.16 -48.80 -33.50
C ARG A 27 9.42 -48.00 -32.43
N ALA A 28 8.34 -48.58 -31.90
CA ALA A 28 7.56 -47.99 -30.82
C ALA A 28 8.47 -47.51 -29.66
N GLY A 29 8.23 -46.30 -29.16
CA GLY A 29 9.03 -45.65 -28.12
C GLY A 29 10.29 -44.90 -28.63
N ASP A 30 10.66 -45.03 -29.90
CA ASP A 30 11.72 -44.21 -30.48
C ASP A 30 11.29 -42.74 -30.52
N ARG A 31 12.27 -41.83 -30.36
CA ARG A 31 12.03 -40.38 -30.45
C ARG A 31 12.09 -39.95 -31.90
N LEU A 32 11.11 -39.15 -32.33
CA LEU A 32 10.98 -38.62 -33.68
C LEU A 32 11.00 -37.09 -33.66
N VAL A 33 12.15 -36.51 -34.00
CA VAL A 33 12.32 -35.07 -34.17
C VAL A 33 11.76 -34.63 -35.51
N LEU A 34 10.94 -33.57 -35.51
CA LEU A 34 10.37 -33.01 -36.72
C LEU A 34 11.11 -31.71 -37.11
N GLN A 35 11.60 -31.67 -38.34
CA GLN A 35 12.14 -30.48 -39.01
C GLN A 35 11.39 -30.29 -40.33
N ILE A 36 10.11 -29.91 -40.22
CA ILE A 36 9.18 -29.78 -41.36
C ILE A 36 8.60 -28.37 -41.34
N SER A 37 8.69 -27.68 -42.48
CA SER A 37 8.21 -26.31 -42.67
C SER A 37 6.79 -26.22 -43.20
N GLU A 38 6.29 -27.25 -43.88
CA GLU A 38 4.97 -27.24 -44.51
C GLU A 38 3.88 -27.68 -43.49
N PRO A 39 2.84 -26.87 -43.23
CA PRO A 39 1.82 -27.17 -42.22
C PRO A 39 1.09 -28.51 -42.37
N ASP A 40 0.71 -28.87 -43.59
CA ASP A 40 -0.01 -30.11 -43.91
C ASP A 40 0.87 -31.35 -43.63
N ASN A 41 2.12 -31.31 -44.06
CA ASN A 41 3.11 -32.35 -43.79
C ASN A 41 3.46 -32.44 -42.30
N PHE A 42 3.57 -31.30 -41.62
CA PHE A 42 3.90 -31.25 -40.20
C PHE A 42 2.83 -31.94 -39.35
N LEU A 43 1.56 -31.60 -39.57
CA LEU A 43 0.44 -32.22 -38.85
C LEU A 43 0.32 -33.70 -39.18
N ALA A 44 0.49 -34.09 -40.45
CA ALA A 44 0.52 -35.50 -40.83
C ALA A 44 1.66 -36.27 -40.15
N ALA A 45 2.83 -35.66 -39.98
CA ALA A 45 3.97 -36.27 -39.30
C ALA A 45 3.76 -36.42 -37.78
N ILE A 46 3.09 -35.47 -37.13
CA ILE A 46 2.67 -35.60 -35.72
C ILE A 46 1.78 -36.85 -35.57
N TRP A 47 0.73 -36.97 -36.39
CA TRP A 47 -0.18 -38.12 -36.36
C TRP A 47 0.53 -39.42 -36.74
N ALA A 48 1.48 -39.38 -37.68
CA ALA A 48 2.28 -40.54 -38.05
C ALA A 48 3.10 -41.06 -36.87
N GLY A 49 3.69 -40.15 -36.09
CA GLY A 49 4.39 -40.51 -34.86
C GLY A 49 3.47 -41.18 -33.85
N TRP A 50 2.31 -40.60 -33.56
CA TRP A 50 1.36 -41.18 -32.60
C TRP A 50 0.76 -42.52 -33.05
N LEU A 51 0.38 -42.65 -34.32
CA LEU A 51 -0.07 -43.93 -34.90
C LEU A 51 1.05 -44.97 -34.94
N GLY A 52 2.28 -44.51 -35.15
CA GLY A 52 3.49 -45.33 -35.14
C GLY A 52 4.01 -45.71 -33.75
N GLU A 53 3.31 -45.28 -32.69
CA GLU A 53 3.71 -45.43 -31.29
C GLU A 53 5.07 -44.79 -30.94
N LEU A 54 5.45 -43.76 -31.69
CA LEU A 54 6.69 -43.00 -31.52
C LEU A 54 6.47 -41.81 -30.58
N VAL A 55 7.55 -41.40 -29.91
CA VAL A 55 7.56 -40.19 -29.09
C VAL A 55 7.92 -38.99 -29.96
N VAL A 56 6.94 -38.15 -30.26
CA VAL A 56 7.13 -37.03 -31.18
C VAL A 56 7.86 -35.88 -30.49
N VAL A 57 8.78 -35.22 -31.19
CA VAL A 57 9.56 -34.07 -30.71
C VAL A 57 9.51 -32.96 -31.75
N PRO A 58 8.48 -32.12 -31.76
CA PRO A 58 8.37 -31.01 -32.71
C PRO A 58 9.36 -29.91 -32.34
N ILE A 59 10.16 -29.46 -33.32
CA ILE A 59 11.13 -28.39 -33.13
C ILE A 59 10.98 -27.39 -34.28
N ALA A 60 11.02 -26.10 -33.97
CA ALA A 60 10.99 -25.04 -34.96
C ALA A 60 12.14 -25.19 -35.96
N VAL A 61 11.85 -25.03 -37.26
CA VAL A 61 12.89 -25.02 -38.30
C VAL A 61 13.74 -23.75 -38.16
N PRO A 62 15.07 -23.85 -38.02
CA PRO A 62 15.96 -22.69 -38.04
C PRO A 62 15.93 -21.97 -39.39
N PRO A 63 16.03 -20.62 -39.42
CA PRO A 63 16.18 -19.86 -40.67
C PRO A 63 17.44 -20.26 -41.46
N ALA A 64 18.49 -20.66 -40.74
CA ALA A 64 19.72 -21.20 -41.29
C ALA A 64 20.35 -22.16 -40.28
N TYR A 65 20.96 -23.25 -40.77
CA TYR A 65 21.67 -24.24 -39.97
C TYR A 65 23.15 -23.88 -39.81
N ALA A 66 23.42 -22.70 -39.24
CA ALA A 66 24.77 -22.22 -38.98
C ALA A 66 25.15 -22.39 -37.50
N THR A 67 26.43 -22.60 -37.20
CA THR A 67 26.95 -22.74 -35.81
C THR A 67 26.81 -21.46 -34.98
N THR A 68 26.58 -20.31 -35.63
CA THR A 68 26.30 -19.03 -34.98
C THR A 68 24.81 -18.76 -34.77
N GLN A 69 23.92 -19.60 -35.31
CA GLN A 69 22.47 -19.37 -35.28
C GLN A 69 21.84 -20.06 -34.05
N SER A 70 21.13 -19.29 -33.23
CA SER A 70 20.64 -19.73 -31.91
C SER A 70 19.66 -20.92 -31.95
N LYS A 71 18.73 -20.97 -32.91
CA LYS A 71 17.79 -22.09 -33.08
C LYS A 71 18.48 -23.36 -33.57
N ALA A 72 19.51 -23.24 -34.42
CA ALA A 72 20.33 -24.37 -34.87
C ALA A 72 21.16 -24.94 -33.71
N LEU A 73 21.77 -24.07 -32.89
CA LEU A 73 22.45 -24.46 -31.65
C LEU A 73 21.49 -25.14 -30.66
N GLN A 74 20.25 -24.64 -30.56
CA GLN A 74 19.21 -25.26 -29.74
C GLN A 74 18.85 -26.66 -30.25
N LEU A 75 18.63 -26.82 -31.55
CA LEU A 75 18.39 -28.12 -32.17
C LEU A 75 19.54 -29.09 -31.89
N ARG A 76 20.79 -28.64 -32.03
CA ARG A 76 21.98 -29.42 -31.71
C ARG A 76 21.95 -29.91 -30.26
N ALA A 77 21.75 -29.00 -29.30
CA ALA A 77 21.65 -29.36 -27.88
C ALA A 77 20.53 -30.39 -27.62
N ILE A 78 19.38 -30.27 -28.30
CA ILE A 78 18.26 -31.21 -28.18
C ILE A 78 18.63 -32.58 -28.74
N LEU A 79 19.25 -32.67 -29.91
CA LEU A 79 19.69 -33.95 -30.50
C LEU A 79 20.65 -34.69 -29.56
N GLY A 80 21.55 -33.97 -28.88
CA GLY A 80 22.44 -34.54 -27.86
C GLY A 80 21.72 -35.11 -26.64
N GLN A 81 20.53 -34.61 -26.29
CA GLN A 81 19.74 -35.10 -25.16
C GLN A 81 18.89 -36.34 -25.49
N LEU A 82 18.60 -36.61 -26.76
CA LEU A 82 17.54 -37.54 -27.16
C LEU A 82 17.97 -38.98 -27.48
N ASP A 83 19.26 -39.32 -27.29
CA ASP A 83 19.84 -40.64 -27.54
C ASP A 83 19.49 -41.20 -28.94
N GLN A 84 20.20 -40.71 -29.97
CA GLN A 84 20.04 -41.08 -31.39
C GLN A 84 18.58 -41.06 -31.89
N PRO A 85 17.86 -39.93 -31.79
CA PRO A 85 16.49 -39.83 -32.28
C PRO A 85 16.42 -40.01 -33.80
N TRP A 86 15.26 -40.40 -34.32
CA TRP A 86 14.95 -40.24 -35.74
C TRP A 86 14.67 -38.77 -36.03
N VAL A 87 15.12 -38.27 -37.17
CA VAL A 87 14.82 -36.91 -37.64
C VAL A 87 14.07 -37.01 -38.96
N LEU A 88 12.83 -36.51 -38.98
CA LEU A 88 12.04 -36.41 -40.20
C LEU A 88 12.11 -34.98 -40.73
N VAL A 89 12.58 -34.82 -41.97
CA VAL A 89 12.89 -33.52 -42.56
C VAL A 89 12.13 -33.28 -43.86
N SER A 90 11.78 -32.03 -44.14
CA SER A 90 11.27 -31.63 -45.47
C SER A 90 12.41 -31.54 -46.50
N GLY A 91 12.10 -31.83 -47.76
CA GLY A 91 13.14 -31.96 -48.80
C GLY A 91 13.95 -30.69 -49.08
N ALA A 92 13.38 -29.51 -48.83
CA ALA A 92 14.04 -28.23 -49.09
C ALA A 92 15.22 -27.93 -48.14
N ILE A 93 15.27 -28.56 -46.97
CA ILE A 93 16.24 -28.27 -45.90
C ILE A 93 17.10 -29.48 -45.52
N GLU A 94 16.91 -30.64 -46.16
CA GLU A 94 17.63 -31.88 -45.88
C GLU A 94 19.15 -31.70 -45.96
N THR A 95 19.65 -31.16 -47.08
CA THR A 95 21.10 -31.04 -47.32
C THR A 95 21.78 -30.21 -46.24
N ALA A 96 21.21 -29.04 -45.92
CA ALA A 96 21.74 -28.15 -44.89
C ALA A 96 21.75 -28.80 -43.50
N LEU A 97 20.70 -29.55 -43.15
CA LEU A 97 20.63 -30.25 -41.87
C LEU A 97 21.62 -31.43 -41.80
N ARG A 98 21.81 -32.19 -42.90
CA ARG A 98 22.81 -33.26 -42.96
C ARG A 98 24.23 -32.71 -42.78
N GLU A 99 24.58 -31.63 -43.46
CA GLU A 99 25.88 -30.96 -43.28
C GLU A 99 26.06 -30.45 -41.85
N PHE A 100 25.01 -29.86 -41.27
CA PHE A 100 25.02 -29.38 -39.90
C PHE A 100 25.28 -30.49 -38.86
N CYS A 101 24.77 -31.70 -39.13
CA CYS A 101 25.00 -32.88 -38.27
C CYS A 101 26.39 -33.52 -38.48
N LEU A 102 27.02 -33.34 -39.64
CA LEU A 102 28.31 -33.95 -40.01
C LEU A 102 29.54 -33.04 -39.82
N GLY A 103 29.35 -31.73 -39.63
CA GLY A 103 30.44 -30.76 -39.58
C GLY A 103 31.48 -31.02 -38.48
N SER A 104 32.76 -30.74 -38.76
CA SER A 104 33.92 -30.97 -37.88
C SER A 104 33.93 -30.17 -36.57
N GLU A 105 33.03 -29.20 -36.42
CA GLU A 105 32.78 -28.42 -35.19
C GLU A 105 31.59 -28.97 -34.37
N SER A 106 31.19 -30.23 -34.61
CA SER A 106 30.12 -30.92 -33.89
C SER A 106 30.68 -31.76 -32.75
N ASP A 107 30.49 -31.33 -31.51
CA ASP A 107 30.75 -32.15 -30.30
C ASP A 107 29.70 -33.27 -30.11
N ILE A 108 28.74 -33.42 -31.03
CA ILE A 108 27.65 -34.41 -30.96
C ILE A 108 27.87 -35.50 -32.01
N GLN A 109 28.00 -36.74 -31.56
CA GLN A 109 27.95 -37.92 -32.43
C GLN A 109 26.48 -38.23 -32.74
N TYR A 110 26.01 -37.91 -33.95
CA TYR A 110 24.67 -38.25 -34.43
C TYR A 110 24.73 -39.14 -35.68
N ASP A 111 23.96 -40.23 -35.70
CA ASP A 111 23.85 -41.14 -36.84
C ASP A 111 22.95 -40.55 -37.93
N VAL A 112 23.57 -39.97 -38.97
CA VAL A 112 22.86 -39.37 -40.11
C VAL A 112 21.98 -40.34 -40.90
N ASN A 113 22.12 -41.66 -40.72
CA ASN A 113 21.20 -42.63 -41.34
C ASN A 113 19.81 -42.60 -40.71
N ARG A 114 19.68 -42.03 -39.50
CA ARG A 114 18.39 -41.79 -38.83
C ARG A 114 17.71 -40.50 -39.25
N LEU A 115 18.31 -39.75 -40.18
CA LEU A 115 17.71 -38.59 -40.81
C LEU A 115 17.03 -39.03 -42.11
N LEU A 116 15.70 -38.91 -42.14
CA LEU A 116 14.84 -39.34 -43.23
C LEU A 116 14.13 -38.15 -43.87
N ASN A 117 14.15 -38.09 -45.20
CA ASN A 117 13.37 -37.09 -45.94
C ASN A 117 11.96 -37.62 -46.16
N LEU A 118 10.98 -36.79 -45.80
CA LEU A 118 9.56 -37.09 -45.88
C LEU A 118 9.11 -37.58 -47.27
N HIS A 119 9.67 -36.99 -48.34
CA HIS A 119 9.28 -37.28 -49.72
C HIS A 119 9.95 -38.53 -50.30
N THR A 120 11.00 -39.05 -49.65
CA THR A 120 11.76 -40.22 -50.10
C THR A 120 11.68 -41.39 -49.12
N LEU A 121 10.73 -41.35 -48.18
CA LEU A 121 10.47 -42.46 -47.27
C LEU A 121 10.22 -43.76 -48.04
N PRO A 122 10.72 -44.91 -47.54
CA PRO A 122 10.49 -46.20 -48.18
C PRO A 122 8.99 -46.45 -48.34
N ALA A 123 8.57 -46.77 -49.56
CA ALA A 123 7.18 -47.13 -49.81
C ALA A 123 6.84 -48.43 -49.06
N SER A 124 5.89 -48.36 -48.14
CA SER A 124 5.33 -49.50 -47.42
C SER A 124 3.81 -49.45 -47.52
N GLN A 125 3.17 -50.62 -47.64
CA GLN A 125 1.70 -50.67 -47.61
C GLN A 125 1.20 -50.26 -46.22
N PRO A 126 0.13 -49.43 -46.14
CA PRO A 126 -0.52 -49.13 -44.88
C PRO A 126 -1.13 -50.40 -44.26
N ASP A 127 -1.29 -50.41 -42.94
CA ASP A 127 -1.88 -51.53 -42.22
C ASP A 127 -3.31 -51.82 -42.74
N PRO A 128 -3.59 -53.05 -43.22
CA PRO A 128 -4.89 -53.44 -43.76
C PRO A 128 -6.06 -53.25 -42.77
N PHE A 129 -5.80 -53.33 -41.45
CA PHE A 129 -6.82 -53.09 -40.44
C PHE A 129 -7.32 -51.64 -40.49
N PHE A 130 -6.41 -50.69 -40.64
CA PHE A 130 -6.74 -49.27 -40.67
C PHE A 130 -7.32 -48.81 -42.01
N GLU A 131 -6.89 -49.38 -43.14
CA GLU A 131 -7.54 -49.13 -44.44
C GLU A 131 -8.98 -49.66 -44.42
N ASN A 132 -9.22 -50.84 -43.83
CA ASN A 132 -10.57 -51.37 -43.65
C ASN A 132 -11.42 -50.44 -42.76
N LEU A 133 -10.84 -49.90 -41.67
CA LEU A 133 -11.51 -48.91 -40.82
C LEU A 133 -11.87 -47.64 -41.61
N LEU A 134 -10.98 -47.14 -42.48
CA LEU A 134 -11.24 -45.92 -43.26
C LEU A 134 -12.23 -46.13 -44.43
N GLU A 135 -12.30 -47.34 -45.00
CA GLU A 135 -13.16 -47.69 -46.14
C GLU A 135 -14.54 -48.20 -45.73
N ASN A 136 -14.65 -48.94 -44.63
CA ASN A 136 -15.90 -49.60 -44.19
C ASN A 136 -16.57 -48.92 -42.98
N SER A 137 -15.97 -47.88 -42.41
CA SER A 137 -16.67 -47.06 -41.40
C SER A 137 -17.73 -46.20 -42.11
N PRO A 138 -19.03 -46.30 -41.75
CA PRO A 138 -20.02 -45.36 -42.24
C PRO A 138 -19.58 -43.93 -41.92
N GLU A 139 -19.92 -42.95 -42.76
CA GLU A 139 -19.69 -41.52 -42.46
C GLU A 139 -20.24 -41.15 -41.06
N SER A 140 -21.20 -41.92 -40.54
CA SER A 140 -21.76 -41.79 -39.19
C SER A 140 -20.86 -42.21 -38.02
N LEU A 141 -19.71 -42.89 -38.22
CA LEU A 141 -18.69 -43.09 -37.17
C LEU A 141 -17.83 -41.83 -36.97
N LEU A 142 -17.81 -40.93 -37.96
CA LEU A 142 -17.27 -39.57 -37.84
C LEU A 142 -18.34 -38.57 -37.34
N GLU A 143 -19.63 -38.94 -37.41
CA GLU A 143 -20.73 -38.30 -36.66
C GLU A 143 -20.84 -38.86 -35.23
N ASN A 144 -19.72 -39.02 -34.53
CA ASN A 144 -19.81 -39.18 -33.08
C ASN A 144 -20.48 -37.94 -32.53
N SER A 145 -21.72 -38.06 -32.03
CA SER A 145 -22.37 -36.92 -31.40
C SER A 145 -21.49 -36.44 -30.24
N PRO A 146 -21.49 -35.14 -29.91
CA PRO A 146 -20.78 -34.66 -28.72
C PRO A 146 -21.09 -35.52 -27.49
N GLU A 147 -22.32 -36.04 -27.34
CA GLU A 147 -22.67 -36.95 -26.25
C GLU A 147 -21.98 -38.32 -26.31
N SER A 148 -21.61 -38.86 -27.48
CA SER A 148 -20.90 -40.15 -27.58
C SER A 148 -19.41 -40.03 -27.25
N LEU A 149 -18.77 -38.91 -27.65
CA LEU A 149 -17.38 -38.59 -27.27
C LEU A 149 -17.26 -38.29 -25.77
N LEU A 150 -18.29 -37.65 -25.19
CA LEU A 150 -18.37 -37.39 -23.76
C LEU A 150 -18.77 -38.64 -22.94
N LYS A 151 -19.52 -39.60 -23.50
CA LYS A 151 -19.87 -40.87 -22.82
C LYS A 151 -18.68 -41.82 -22.64
N ASN A 152 -17.75 -41.83 -23.60
CA ASN A 152 -16.49 -42.58 -23.51
C ASN A 152 -15.36 -41.76 -22.89
N SER A 153 -15.68 -40.68 -22.17
CA SER A 153 -14.70 -39.75 -21.60
C SER A 153 -13.89 -40.38 -20.46
N PRO A 154 -12.69 -39.86 -20.18
CA PRO A 154 -11.87 -40.26 -19.03
C PRO A 154 -12.60 -40.19 -17.67
N GLU A 155 -13.63 -39.33 -17.55
CA GLU A 155 -14.45 -39.20 -16.34
C GLU A 155 -15.46 -40.34 -16.18
N ASN A 156 -15.94 -40.93 -17.28
CA ASN A 156 -16.94 -42.00 -17.29
C ASN A 156 -16.33 -43.41 -17.33
N SER A 157 -15.03 -43.53 -17.62
CA SER A 157 -14.26 -44.78 -17.50
C SER A 157 -12.81 -44.53 -17.05
N PRO A 158 -12.59 -44.16 -15.77
CA PRO A 158 -11.26 -43.87 -15.22
C PRO A 158 -10.26 -45.01 -15.42
N GLU A 159 -10.72 -46.26 -15.42
CA GLU A 159 -9.90 -47.46 -15.63
C GLU A 159 -9.30 -47.54 -17.04
N ALA A 160 -9.99 -47.01 -18.06
CA ALA A 160 -9.47 -46.94 -19.43
C ALA A 160 -8.48 -45.76 -19.60
N ALA A 161 -8.70 -44.65 -18.89
CA ALA A 161 -7.77 -43.51 -18.86
C ALA A 161 -6.50 -43.79 -18.01
N LEU A 162 -6.58 -44.71 -17.05
CA LEU A 162 -5.45 -45.24 -16.29
C LEU A 162 -4.61 -46.27 -17.09
N ALA A 163 -5.14 -46.80 -18.20
CA ALA A 163 -4.45 -47.78 -19.03
C ALA A 163 -3.41 -47.19 -20.00
N THR A 164 -3.43 -45.87 -20.26
CA THR A 164 -2.60 -45.20 -21.29
C THR A 164 -1.70 -44.09 -20.72
N ASP A 165 -0.64 -44.49 -20.00
CA ASP A 165 0.41 -43.57 -19.51
C ASP A 165 1.64 -43.53 -20.45
N ARG A 166 1.45 -43.91 -21.72
CA ARG A 166 2.51 -43.91 -22.72
C ARG A 166 2.93 -42.48 -23.06
N LEU A 167 4.24 -42.24 -23.07
CA LEU A 167 4.82 -40.99 -23.54
C LEU A 167 4.54 -40.82 -25.04
N ALA A 168 3.92 -39.72 -25.43
CA ALA A 168 3.54 -39.46 -26.82
C ALA A 168 4.26 -38.24 -27.43
N LEU A 169 4.63 -37.27 -26.59
CA LEU A 169 5.15 -35.99 -27.03
C LEU A 169 6.19 -35.48 -26.04
N ILE A 170 7.32 -34.96 -26.54
CA ILE A 170 8.29 -34.19 -25.76
C ILE A 170 8.38 -32.79 -26.35
N LEU A 171 8.10 -31.78 -25.52
CA LEU A 171 8.19 -30.37 -25.92
C LEU A 171 9.36 -29.69 -25.24
N PHE A 172 10.28 -29.15 -26.03
CA PHE A 172 11.42 -28.44 -25.48
C PHE A 172 11.09 -26.98 -25.17
N THR A 173 11.33 -26.57 -23.93
CA THR A 173 11.24 -25.17 -23.50
C THR A 173 12.66 -24.60 -23.35
N SER A 174 12.82 -23.29 -23.54
CA SER A 174 14.13 -22.63 -23.52
C SER A 174 14.82 -22.59 -22.14
N GLY A 175 14.09 -22.89 -21.04
CA GLY A 175 14.61 -22.89 -19.68
C GLY A 175 15.06 -21.50 -19.17
N SER A 176 15.10 -21.29 -17.85
CA SER A 176 15.69 -20.08 -17.24
C SER A 176 17.22 -20.04 -17.30
N THR A 177 17.86 -21.20 -17.51
CA THR A 177 19.31 -21.39 -17.50
C THR A 177 19.93 -21.46 -18.90
N GLY A 178 19.14 -21.23 -19.96
CA GLY A 178 19.57 -21.25 -21.36
C GLY A 178 19.72 -22.64 -21.98
N GLN A 179 19.64 -23.72 -21.19
CA GLN A 179 19.66 -25.11 -21.69
C GLN A 179 18.24 -25.63 -21.91
N PRO A 180 17.91 -26.20 -23.09
CA PRO A 180 16.57 -26.69 -23.39
C PRO A 180 16.14 -27.82 -22.47
N LYS A 181 14.92 -27.76 -21.92
CA LYS A 181 14.33 -28.79 -21.06
C LYS A 181 13.17 -29.47 -21.80
N GLY A 182 13.21 -30.79 -21.96
CA GLY A 182 12.16 -31.54 -22.64
C GLY A 182 11.02 -31.92 -21.70
N VAL A 183 9.86 -31.28 -21.81
CA VAL A 183 8.65 -31.61 -21.05
C VAL A 183 8.00 -32.85 -21.63
N MET A 184 7.81 -33.89 -20.82
CA MET A 184 7.17 -35.14 -21.22
C MET A 184 5.65 -35.01 -21.20
N LEU A 185 4.95 -35.45 -22.23
CA LEU A 185 3.49 -35.43 -22.31
C LEU A 185 2.97 -36.80 -22.75
N THR A 186 2.14 -37.40 -21.91
CA THR A 186 1.53 -38.72 -22.15
C THR A 186 0.24 -38.60 -22.96
N GLU A 187 -0.21 -39.70 -23.54
CA GLU A 187 -1.52 -39.78 -24.21
C GLU A 187 -2.66 -39.34 -23.29
N ARG A 188 -2.62 -39.78 -22.03
CA ARG A 188 -3.55 -39.32 -20.99
C ARG A 188 -3.54 -37.80 -20.84
N ASN A 189 -2.36 -37.18 -20.74
CA ASN A 189 -2.27 -35.72 -20.60
C ASN A 189 -2.95 -35.02 -21.78
N LEU A 190 -2.66 -35.48 -23.01
CA LEU A 190 -3.18 -34.91 -24.25
C LEU A 190 -4.71 -35.04 -24.37
N LEU A 191 -5.25 -36.23 -24.08
CA LEU A 191 -6.68 -36.52 -24.18
C LEU A 191 -7.50 -35.75 -23.14
N VAL A 192 -7.05 -35.70 -21.89
CA VAL A 192 -7.75 -34.95 -20.84
C VAL A 192 -7.73 -33.46 -21.13
N SER A 193 -6.60 -32.94 -21.63
CA SER A 193 -6.51 -31.55 -22.04
C SER A 193 -7.48 -31.21 -23.18
N ALA A 194 -7.55 -32.05 -24.21
CA ALA A 194 -8.47 -31.86 -25.34
C ALA A 194 -9.95 -31.83 -24.88
N TYR A 195 -10.32 -32.77 -24.00
CA TYR A 195 -11.66 -32.81 -23.40
C TYR A 195 -11.98 -31.55 -22.59
N GLY A 196 -11.08 -31.16 -21.67
CA GLY A 196 -11.29 -30.01 -20.79
C GLY A 196 -11.43 -28.71 -21.58
N MET A 197 -10.59 -28.52 -22.61
CA MET A 197 -10.64 -27.35 -23.49
C MET A 197 -11.91 -27.31 -24.34
N ALA A 198 -12.30 -28.43 -24.97
CA ALA A 198 -13.53 -28.48 -25.75
C ALA A 198 -14.75 -28.14 -24.89
N THR A 199 -14.79 -28.67 -23.67
CA THR A 199 -15.89 -28.49 -22.73
C THR A 199 -15.99 -27.05 -22.23
N VAL A 200 -14.91 -26.50 -21.68
CA VAL A 200 -14.90 -25.15 -21.09
C VAL A 200 -15.12 -24.08 -22.16
N ASN A 201 -14.46 -24.22 -23.32
CA ASN A 201 -14.53 -23.22 -24.39
C ASN A 201 -15.69 -23.46 -25.37
N ARG A 202 -16.57 -24.43 -25.08
CA ARG A 202 -17.79 -24.74 -25.87
C ARG A 202 -17.51 -24.99 -27.35
N ILE A 203 -16.40 -25.67 -27.65
CA ILE A 203 -16.02 -26.03 -29.02
C ILE A 203 -16.88 -27.22 -29.45
N THR A 204 -17.51 -27.12 -30.62
CA THR A 204 -18.40 -28.16 -31.16
C THR A 204 -18.01 -28.51 -32.59
N GLN A 205 -18.62 -29.57 -33.17
CA GLN A 205 -18.41 -29.93 -34.58
C GLN A 205 -18.77 -28.81 -35.56
N ARG A 206 -19.63 -27.87 -35.14
CA ARG A 206 -20.01 -26.69 -35.94
C ARG A 206 -18.97 -25.57 -35.88
N SER A 207 -18.01 -25.67 -34.97
CA SER A 207 -16.95 -24.68 -34.84
C SER A 207 -16.02 -24.70 -36.05
N LEU A 208 -15.54 -23.53 -36.43
CA LEU A 208 -14.50 -23.32 -37.41
C LEU A 208 -13.41 -22.52 -36.71
N SER A 209 -12.28 -23.19 -36.48
CA SER A 209 -11.19 -22.67 -35.67
C SER A 209 -10.09 -22.07 -36.53
N LEU A 210 -9.76 -20.80 -36.33
CA LEU A 210 -8.60 -20.15 -36.97
C LEU A 210 -7.43 -20.10 -36.00
N ASN A 211 -6.32 -20.73 -36.38
CA ASN A 211 -5.08 -20.71 -35.64
C ASN A 211 -3.93 -20.18 -36.51
N TRP A 212 -3.19 -19.22 -35.97
CA TRP A 212 -1.98 -18.69 -36.59
C TRP A 212 -0.75 -18.82 -35.68
N MET A 213 -0.84 -19.62 -34.61
CA MET A 213 0.28 -19.92 -33.73
C MET A 213 1.29 -20.85 -34.43
N PRO A 214 2.61 -20.69 -34.20
CA PRO A 214 3.59 -21.68 -34.62
C PRO A 214 3.17 -23.10 -34.22
N LEU A 215 3.20 -24.03 -35.18
CA LEU A 215 2.61 -25.37 -35.02
C LEU A 215 3.35 -26.24 -34.01
N GLU A 216 4.59 -25.94 -33.69
CA GLU A 216 5.37 -26.62 -32.66
C GLU A 216 5.02 -26.20 -31.23
N HIS A 217 4.24 -25.12 -31.06
CA HIS A 217 3.84 -24.65 -29.74
C HIS A 217 2.75 -25.54 -29.13
N VAL A 218 2.84 -25.82 -27.82
CA VAL A 218 1.91 -26.72 -27.11
C VAL A 218 0.44 -26.34 -27.31
N ALA A 219 0.11 -25.06 -27.26
CA ALA A 219 -1.27 -24.60 -27.45
C ALA A 219 -1.73 -24.76 -28.91
N SER A 220 -0.83 -24.59 -29.89
CA SER A 220 -1.14 -24.82 -31.30
C SER A 220 -1.53 -26.29 -31.52
N LEU A 221 -0.70 -27.22 -31.02
CA LEU A 221 -0.94 -28.66 -31.14
C LEU A 221 -2.12 -29.14 -30.32
N VAL A 222 -2.17 -28.82 -29.03
CA VAL A 222 -3.15 -29.41 -28.12
C VAL A 222 -4.49 -28.67 -28.22
N MET A 223 -4.46 -27.33 -28.11
CA MET A 223 -5.67 -26.52 -28.02
C MET A 223 -6.29 -26.19 -29.38
N PHE A 224 -5.46 -26.05 -30.43
CA PHE A 224 -5.89 -25.58 -31.75
C PHE A 224 -5.78 -26.61 -32.89
N HIS A 225 -5.28 -27.82 -32.59
CA HIS A 225 -5.34 -28.94 -33.53
C HIS A 225 -5.96 -30.20 -32.93
N LEU A 226 -5.39 -30.75 -31.86
CA LEU A 226 -5.84 -32.00 -31.25
C LEU A 226 -7.26 -31.88 -30.71
N THR A 227 -7.59 -30.78 -30.02
CA THR A 227 -8.96 -30.53 -29.52
C THR A 227 -9.98 -30.51 -30.66
N GLN A 228 -9.63 -29.92 -31.80
CA GLN A 228 -10.49 -29.80 -32.97
C GLN A 228 -10.63 -31.12 -33.71
N VAL A 229 -9.56 -31.94 -33.77
CA VAL A 229 -9.63 -33.33 -34.28
C VAL A 229 -10.49 -34.18 -33.34
N PHE A 230 -10.32 -34.05 -32.04
CA PHE A 230 -11.08 -34.76 -31.00
C PHE A 230 -12.58 -34.47 -31.11
N VAL A 231 -12.95 -33.20 -31.34
CA VAL A 231 -14.34 -32.79 -31.55
C VAL A 231 -14.84 -33.10 -32.96
N GLY A 232 -13.96 -33.10 -33.97
CA GLY A 232 -14.30 -33.26 -35.39
C GLY A 232 -14.74 -31.97 -36.07
N CYS A 233 -14.23 -30.80 -35.64
CA CYS A 233 -14.63 -29.50 -36.20
C CYS A 233 -13.67 -29.02 -37.31
N SER A 234 -14.03 -27.96 -38.04
CA SER A 234 -13.18 -27.43 -39.13
C SER A 234 -12.05 -26.56 -38.60
N GLN A 235 -10.91 -26.55 -39.30
CA GLN A 235 -9.71 -25.81 -38.90
C GLN A 235 -9.16 -24.99 -40.07
N LEU A 236 -8.71 -23.77 -39.77
CA LEU A 236 -7.94 -22.91 -40.65
C LEU A 236 -6.58 -22.64 -39.99
N GLN A 237 -5.54 -23.31 -40.50
CA GLN A 237 -4.16 -23.15 -40.03
C GLN A 237 -3.45 -22.13 -40.93
N VAL A 238 -2.94 -21.07 -40.32
CA VAL A 238 -2.32 -19.94 -41.02
C VAL A 238 -0.89 -19.76 -40.53
N ASN A 239 0.04 -19.47 -41.43
CA ASN A 239 1.41 -19.15 -41.03
C ASN A 239 1.42 -17.84 -40.21
N ASN A 240 2.10 -17.84 -39.08
CA ASN A 240 2.17 -16.69 -38.17
C ASN A 240 2.72 -15.43 -38.88
N ASP A 241 3.74 -15.58 -39.73
CA ASP A 241 4.37 -14.46 -40.43
C ASP A 241 3.41 -13.79 -41.41
N TYR A 242 2.46 -14.55 -41.96
CA TYR A 242 1.43 -14.01 -42.85
C TYR A 242 0.51 -13.02 -42.12
N ILE A 243 0.17 -13.30 -40.85
CA ILE A 243 -0.63 -12.42 -40.00
C ILE A 243 0.22 -11.25 -39.47
N LEU A 244 1.46 -11.52 -39.02
CA LEU A 244 2.31 -10.48 -38.44
C LEU A 244 2.75 -9.41 -39.45
N GLN A 245 2.85 -9.75 -40.74
CA GLN A 245 3.09 -8.78 -41.81
C GLN A 245 1.97 -7.75 -41.97
N ASP A 246 0.73 -8.15 -41.68
CA ASP A 246 -0.45 -7.30 -41.77
C ASP A 246 -1.54 -7.84 -40.83
N PRO A 247 -1.60 -7.34 -39.58
CA PRO A 247 -2.48 -7.88 -38.55
C PRO A 247 -3.97 -7.88 -38.91
N LEU A 248 -4.41 -7.00 -39.81
CA LEU A 248 -5.81 -6.94 -40.25
C LEU A 248 -6.24 -8.19 -41.03
N ARG A 249 -5.29 -8.93 -41.63
CA ARG A 249 -5.56 -10.22 -42.32
C ARG A 249 -6.20 -11.24 -41.40
N TRP A 250 -5.94 -11.17 -40.10
CA TRP A 250 -6.59 -12.06 -39.14
C TRP A 250 -8.10 -11.83 -39.10
N LEU A 251 -8.53 -10.57 -39.05
CA LEU A 251 -9.95 -10.20 -39.02
C LEU A 251 -10.62 -10.45 -40.38
N ASP A 252 -9.90 -10.21 -41.50
CA ASP A 252 -10.36 -10.55 -42.85
C ASP A 252 -10.65 -12.05 -42.99
N LEU A 253 -9.74 -12.91 -42.51
CA LEU A 253 -9.95 -14.35 -42.53
C LEU A 253 -11.10 -14.77 -41.61
N CYS A 254 -11.25 -14.11 -40.45
CA CYS A 254 -12.38 -14.36 -39.55
C CYS A 254 -13.73 -14.08 -40.22
N ASP A 255 -13.87 -12.93 -40.87
CA ASP A 255 -15.06 -12.54 -41.61
C ASP A 255 -15.31 -13.48 -42.81
N ARG A 256 -14.31 -13.64 -43.67
CA ARG A 256 -14.39 -14.41 -44.91
C ARG A 256 -14.79 -15.87 -44.70
N HIS A 257 -14.23 -16.50 -43.66
CA HIS A 257 -14.48 -17.92 -43.37
C HIS A 257 -15.54 -18.14 -42.28
N ARG A 258 -16.16 -17.07 -41.75
CA ARG A 258 -17.14 -17.14 -40.66
C ARG A 258 -16.59 -17.90 -39.45
N VAL A 259 -15.37 -17.56 -39.05
CA VAL A 259 -14.66 -18.18 -37.93
C VAL A 259 -15.49 -18.01 -36.66
N THR A 260 -15.56 -19.07 -35.86
CA THR A 260 -16.29 -19.07 -34.58
C THR A 260 -15.34 -19.11 -33.39
N THR A 261 -14.16 -19.73 -33.54
CA THR A 261 -13.15 -19.80 -32.49
C THR A 261 -11.78 -19.38 -33.01
N THR A 262 -11.10 -18.50 -32.28
CA THR A 262 -9.71 -18.12 -32.63
C THR A 262 -8.96 -17.72 -31.37
N TRP A 263 -7.76 -17.18 -31.53
CA TRP A 263 -6.96 -16.69 -30.41
C TRP A 263 -6.05 -15.55 -30.85
N ALA A 264 -5.57 -14.81 -29.87
CA ALA A 264 -4.45 -13.90 -30.03
C ALA A 264 -3.74 -13.66 -28.69
N PRO A 265 -2.42 -13.42 -28.71
CA PRO A 265 -1.72 -12.84 -27.57
C PRO A 265 -2.16 -11.37 -27.39
N ASN A 266 -1.94 -10.80 -26.20
CA ASN A 266 -2.43 -9.47 -25.86
C ASN A 266 -1.85 -8.36 -26.77
N PHE A 267 -0.59 -8.47 -27.20
CA PHE A 267 0.06 -7.50 -28.09
C PHE A 267 -0.64 -7.40 -29.44
N ALA A 268 -1.21 -8.50 -29.95
CA ALA A 268 -1.86 -8.51 -31.25
C ALA A 268 -3.15 -7.67 -31.23
N TYR A 269 -3.83 -7.56 -30.09
CA TYR A 269 -4.93 -6.59 -29.92
C TYR A 269 -4.44 -5.15 -30.03
N GLY A 270 -3.27 -4.84 -29.45
CA GLY A 270 -2.61 -3.53 -29.59
C GLY A 270 -2.32 -3.19 -31.06
N LEU A 271 -1.75 -4.13 -31.82
CA LEU A 271 -1.47 -3.93 -33.25
C LEU A 271 -2.73 -3.62 -34.09
N ILE A 272 -3.89 -4.15 -33.69
CA ILE A 272 -5.17 -3.80 -34.33
C ILE A 272 -5.62 -2.40 -33.90
N CYS A 273 -5.51 -2.07 -32.60
CA CYS A 273 -5.85 -0.76 -32.08
C CYS A 273 -5.02 0.37 -32.71
N ASP A 274 -3.74 0.13 -32.99
CA ASP A 274 -2.85 1.10 -33.66
C ASP A 274 -3.31 1.46 -35.08
N ARG A 275 -4.18 0.63 -35.68
CA ARG A 275 -4.74 0.81 -37.03
C ARG A 275 -6.21 1.19 -36.99
N ALA A 276 -6.66 1.86 -35.93
CA ALA A 276 -8.07 2.24 -35.72
C ALA A 276 -8.70 2.98 -36.91
N GLU A 277 -7.96 3.87 -37.59
CA GLU A 277 -8.46 4.59 -38.77
C GLU A 277 -8.75 3.67 -39.95
N GLU A 278 -7.90 2.67 -40.18
CA GLU A 278 -8.07 1.69 -41.24
C GLU A 278 -9.22 0.74 -40.89
N VAL A 279 -9.28 0.30 -39.63
CA VAL A 279 -10.36 -0.56 -39.11
C VAL A 279 -11.72 0.12 -39.25
N ALA A 280 -11.82 1.43 -38.99
CA ALA A 280 -13.06 2.20 -39.14
C ALA A 280 -13.58 2.25 -40.60
N GLN A 281 -12.72 1.98 -41.59
CA GLN A 281 -13.09 1.92 -43.00
C GLN A 281 -13.51 0.51 -43.46
N GLN A 282 -13.23 -0.52 -42.65
CA GLN A 282 -13.58 -1.90 -42.96
C GLN A 282 -15.03 -2.21 -42.61
N ARG A 283 -15.59 -3.24 -43.25
CA ARG A 283 -16.97 -3.72 -43.03
C ARG A 283 -17.01 -5.21 -42.74
N TRP A 284 -16.21 -5.66 -41.79
CA TRP A 284 -16.24 -7.05 -41.32
C TRP A 284 -17.52 -7.38 -40.56
N ASP A 285 -18.01 -8.61 -40.69
CA ASP A 285 -19.01 -9.21 -39.81
C ASP A 285 -18.36 -10.28 -38.92
N LEU A 286 -18.01 -9.86 -37.71
CA LEU A 286 -17.36 -10.66 -36.69
C LEU A 286 -18.35 -11.31 -35.71
N SER A 287 -19.66 -11.26 -35.99
CA SER A 287 -20.71 -11.77 -35.09
C SER A 287 -20.63 -13.28 -34.85
N CYS A 288 -20.03 -14.03 -35.78
CA CYS A 288 -19.84 -15.48 -35.65
C CYS A 288 -18.81 -15.86 -34.58
N LEU A 289 -17.91 -14.96 -34.17
CA LEU A 289 -16.92 -15.26 -33.15
C LEU A 289 -17.60 -15.48 -31.79
N ASP A 290 -17.55 -16.72 -31.31
CA ASP A 290 -18.10 -17.18 -30.03
C ASP A 290 -17.04 -17.17 -28.93
N TRP A 291 -15.77 -17.42 -29.28
CA TRP A 291 -14.69 -17.53 -28.32
C TRP A 291 -13.34 -17.10 -28.93
N MET A 292 -12.63 -16.23 -28.21
CA MET A 292 -11.30 -15.76 -28.56
C MET A 292 -10.35 -15.98 -27.37
N GLY A 293 -9.51 -17.01 -27.43
CA GLY A 293 -8.53 -17.25 -26.39
C GLY A 293 -7.48 -16.13 -26.32
N ASN A 294 -7.16 -15.70 -25.10
CA ASN A 294 -6.09 -14.74 -24.86
C ASN A 294 -5.11 -15.28 -23.80
N GLY A 295 -3.84 -15.41 -24.18
CA GLY A 295 -2.81 -16.02 -23.34
C GLY A 295 -1.43 -15.95 -24.00
N ALA A 296 -0.49 -16.77 -23.52
CA ALA A 296 0.95 -16.75 -23.84
C ALA A 296 1.76 -15.57 -23.29
N GLU A 297 1.10 -14.48 -22.90
CA GLU A 297 1.66 -13.36 -22.14
C GLU A 297 0.64 -12.80 -21.12
N ALA A 298 1.03 -11.77 -20.36
CA ALA A 298 0.13 -11.12 -19.42
C ALA A 298 -1.01 -10.40 -20.17
N VAL A 299 -2.24 -10.62 -19.71
CA VAL A 299 -3.43 -9.97 -20.27
C VAL A 299 -3.57 -8.58 -19.68
N VAL A 300 -3.71 -7.56 -20.54
CA VAL A 300 -3.87 -6.17 -20.14
C VAL A 300 -5.30 -5.73 -20.44
N ALA A 301 -6.05 -5.38 -19.38
CA ALA A 301 -7.46 -5.03 -19.48
C ALA A 301 -7.68 -3.86 -20.46
N LYS A 302 -6.91 -2.78 -20.31
CA LYS A 302 -7.00 -1.57 -21.16
C LYS A 302 -6.88 -1.89 -22.66
N THR A 303 -5.86 -2.65 -23.07
CA THR A 303 -5.65 -3.03 -24.48
C THR A 303 -6.80 -3.85 -25.03
N THR A 304 -7.23 -4.86 -24.27
CA THR A 304 -8.30 -5.76 -24.69
C THR A 304 -9.65 -5.04 -24.75
N ARG A 305 -9.94 -4.14 -23.78
CA ARG A 305 -11.14 -3.28 -23.79
C ARG A 305 -11.17 -2.35 -25.00
N SER A 306 -10.01 -1.79 -25.35
CA SER A 306 -9.86 -0.90 -26.52
C SER A 306 -10.12 -1.65 -27.82
N PHE A 307 -9.60 -2.87 -27.94
CA PHE A 307 -9.87 -3.77 -29.07
C PHE A 307 -11.36 -4.13 -29.20
N LEU A 308 -12.00 -4.53 -28.09
CA LEU A 308 -13.43 -4.83 -28.05
C LEU A 308 -14.29 -3.61 -28.41
N ALA A 309 -13.89 -2.41 -27.98
CA ALA A 309 -14.60 -1.18 -28.30
C ALA A 309 -14.47 -0.83 -29.79
N LEU A 310 -13.26 -0.96 -30.35
CA LEU A 310 -12.97 -0.66 -31.75
C LEU A 310 -13.75 -1.54 -32.71
N LEU A 311 -13.91 -2.84 -32.39
CA LEU A 311 -14.57 -3.82 -33.25
C LEU A 311 -16.05 -4.08 -32.92
N ALA A 312 -16.60 -3.42 -31.91
CA ALA A 312 -18.03 -3.50 -31.60
C ALA A 312 -18.93 -3.15 -32.81
N PRO A 313 -18.61 -2.14 -33.65
CA PRO A 313 -19.38 -1.85 -34.87
C PRO A 313 -19.36 -2.98 -35.91
N CYS A 314 -18.34 -3.84 -35.89
CA CYS A 314 -18.22 -5.02 -36.75
C CYS A 314 -18.97 -6.25 -36.21
N GLY A 315 -19.78 -6.08 -35.15
CA GLY A 315 -20.57 -7.17 -34.55
C GLY A 315 -19.79 -8.04 -33.56
N LEU A 316 -18.57 -7.66 -33.17
CA LEU A 316 -17.80 -8.40 -32.17
C LEU A 316 -18.46 -8.27 -30.78
N ARG A 317 -18.70 -9.41 -30.12
CA ARG A 317 -19.38 -9.46 -28.82
C ARG A 317 -18.49 -8.94 -27.68
N ASN A 318 -19.10 -8.23 -26.73
CA ASN A 318 -18.39 -7.59 -25.60
C ASN A 318 -17.64 -8.58 -24.69
N GLY A 319 -18.09 -9.84 -24.61
CA GLY A 319 -17.48 -10.89 -23.77
C GLY A 319 -16.85 -12.03 -24.57
N VAL A 320 -16.45 -11.79 -25.83
CA VAL A 320 -15.90 -12.85 -26.70
C VAL A 320 -14.48 -13.26 -26.31
N VAL A 321 -13.72 -12.35 -25.69
CA VAL A 321 -12.32 -12.60 -25.30
C VAL A 321 -12.28 -13.37 -23.99
N SER A 322 -11.50 -14.44 -23.97
CA SER A 322 -11.36 -15.36 -22.87
C SER A 322 -9.89 -15.41 -22.43
N PRO A 323 -9.51 -14.60 -21.41
CA PRO A 323 -8.23 -14.73 -20.75
C PRO A 323 -8.03 -16.15 -20.22
N GLY A 324 -6.82 -16.69 -20.36
CA GLY A 324 -6.50 -18.03 -19.88
C GLY A 324 -5.05 -18.20 -19.46
N TYR A 325 -4.80 -19.26 -18.69
CA TYR A 325 -3.48 -19.61 -18.18
C TYR A 325 -3.11 -21.07 -18.47
N GLY A 326 -1.86 -21.28 -18.87
CA GLY A 326 -1.25 -22.59 -19.06
C GLY A 326 0.20 -22.49 -19.53
N MET A 327 0.88 -23.64 -19.51
CA MET A 327 2.27 -23.80 -19.91
C MET A 327 2.49 -25.20 -20.54
N SER A 328 3.70 -25.49 -20.99
CA SER A 328 4.03 -26.81 -21.53
C SER A 328 3.83 -27.92 -20.49
N GLU A 329 4.24 -27.68 -19.25
CA GLU A 329 4.13 -28.61 -18.11
C GLU A 329 2.68 -28.90 -17.69
N THR A 330 1.73 -28.04 -18.06
CA THR A 330 0.29 -28.25 -17.81
C THR A 330 -0.45 -28.82 -19.01
N THR A 331 0.27 -29.18 -20.07
CA THR A 331 -0.30 -29.60 -21.36
C THR A 331 -1.19 -28.52 -21.97
N SER A 332 -0.70 -27.27 -22.01
CA SER A 332 -1.44 -26.08 -22.49
C SER A 332 -2.45 -25.51 -21.46
N GLY A 333 -3.40 -24.69 -21.92
CA GLY A 333 -4.32 -23.87 -21.13
C GLY A 333 -5.23 -24.67 -20.20
N ILE A 334 -4.96 -24.58 -18.90
CA ILE A 334 -5.71 -25.28 -17.85
C ILE A 334 -6.72 -24.40 -17.12
N VAL A 335 -6.72 -23.09 -17.37
CA VAL A 335 -7.64 -22.13 -16.72
C VAL A 335 -8.14 -21.14 -17.76
N HIS A 336 -9.45 -20.87 -17.79
CA HIS A 336 -10.08 -19.95 -18.75
C HIS A 336 -11.20 -19.12 -18.09
N SER A 337 -11.36 -17.87 -18.52
CA SER A 337 -12.41 -16.94 -18.07
C SER A 337 -13.41 -16.65 -19.17
N HIS A 338 -14.71 -16.68 -18.84
CA HIS A 338 -15.80 -16.23 -19.72
C HIS A 338 -16.50 -14.97 -19.19
N GLU A 339 -15.93 -14.34 -18.17
CA GLU A 339 -16.51 -13.15 -17.51
C GLU A 339 -15.78 -11.86 -17.88
N PHE A 340 -14.70 -11.95 -18.66
CA PHE A 340 -14.01 -10.78 -19.15
C PHE A 340 -14.88 -10.04 -20.18
N SER A 341 -15.18 -8.77 -19.92
CA SER A 341 -15.88 -7.88 -20.85
C SER A 341 -15.56 -6.42 -20.54
N ARG A 342 -15.94 -5.48 -21.43
CA ARG A 342 -15.78 -4.04 -21.16
C ARG A 342 -16.59 -3.55 -19.96
N ASP A 343 -17.63 -4.29 -19.56
CA ASP A 343 -18.55 -3.92 -18.48
C ASP A 343 -18.08 -4.46 -17.13
N THR A 344 -17.28 -5.52 -17.13
CA THR A 344 -16.78 -6.20 -15.93
C THR A 344 -15.33 -5.86 -15.60
N THR A 345 -14.67 -5.05 -16.45
CA THR A 345 -13.25 -4.66 -16.31
C THR A 345 -13.03 -3.16 -16.51
N SER A 346 -12.00 -2.63 -15.85
CA SER A 346 -11.59 -1.22 -15.84
C SER A 346 -10.21 -1.00 -16.45
N ASP A 347 -9.92 0.23 -16.88
CA ASP A 347 -8.56 0.61 -17.32
C ASP A 347 -7.58 0.72 -16.14
N GLU A 348 -8.09 0.76 -14.91
CA GLU A 348 -7.30 0.78 -13.68
C GLU A 348 -6.98 -0.63 -13.15
N ASP A 349 -7.51 -1.69 -13.78
CA ASP A 349 -7.28 -3.07 -13.33
C ASP A 349 -5.81 -3.45 -13.51
N THR A 350 -5.10 -3.58 -12.39
CA THR A 350 -3.68 -3.95 -12.36
C THR A 350 -3.46 -5.41 -12.75
N PHE A 351 -4.43 -6.29 -12.49
CA PHE A 351 -4.39 -7.72 -12.82
C PHE A 351 -5.71 -8.22 -13.39
N VAL A 352 -5.63 -9.09 -14.39
CA VAL A 352 -6.81 -9.72 -15.01
C VAL A 352 -7.08 -11.10 -14.40
N ASP A 353 -8.33 -11.33 -14.02
CA ASP A 353 -8.86 -12.65 -13.66
C ASP A 353 -8.84 -13.57 -14.90
N VAL A 354 -8.04 -14.63 -14.84
CA VAL A 354 -7.90 -15.61 -15.94
C VAL A 354 -8.89 -16.78 -15.82
N GLY A 355 -9.73 -16.78 -14.78
CA GLY A 355 -10.89 -17.67 -14.67
C GLY A 355 -10.65 -18.93 -13.86
N ARG A 356 -11.35 -20.01 -14.21
CA ARG A 356 -11.43 -21.26 -13.42
C ARG A 356 -10.72 -22.42 -14.11
N PRO A 357 -10.20 -23.40 -13.34
CA PRO A 357 -9.54 -24.56 -13.94
C PRO A 357 -10.52 -25.42 -14.75
N ILE A 358 -10.00 -26.04 -15.81
CA ILE A 358 -10.70 -27.11 -16.54
C ILE A 358 -10.95 -28.31 -15.62
N PRO A 359 -11.92 -29.19 -15.94
CA PRO A 359 -12.18 -30.40 -15.16
C PRO A 359 -10.91 -31.25 -14.95
N GLY A 360 -10.74 -31.78 -13.74
CA GLY A 360 -9.60 -32.64 -13.39
C GLY A 360 -8.31 -31.90 -13.03
N VAL A 361 -8.32 -30.56 -12.96
CA VAL A 361 -7.19 -29.73 -12.50
C VAL A 361 -7.52 -29.06 -11.17
N SER A 362 -6.58 -29.16 -10.23
CA SER A 362 -6.60 -28.49 -8.93
C SER A 362 -5.51 -27.42 -8.88
N LEU A 363 -5.83 -26.30 -8.24
CA LEU A 363 -4.93 -25.16 -8.04
C LEU A 363 -4.77 -24.93 -6.53
N ARG A 364 -3.57 -24.57 -6.09
CA ARG A 364 -3.34 -23.98 -4.77
C ARG A 364 -2.31 -22.87 -4.85
N ILE A 365 -2.41 -21.92 -3.93
CA ILE A 365 -1.44 -20.84 -3.76
C ILE A 365 -0.74 -21.08 -2.43
N VAL A 366 0.59 -21.05 -2.40
CA VAL A 366 1.38 -21.31 -1.19
C VAL A 366 2.39 -20.20 -0.89
N ASP A 367 2.77 -20.07 0.38
CA ASP A 367 3.87 -19.19 0.82
C ASP A 367 5.24 -19.86 0.64
N GLU A 368 6.30 -19.19 1.12
CA GLU A 368 7.68 -19.70 1.08
C GLU A 368 7.86 -20.99 1.88
N GLN A 369 7.04 -21.20 2.91
CA GLN A 369 7.03 -22.39 3.77
C GLN A 369 6.13 -23.51 3.22
N GLN A 370 5.67 -23.40 1.97
CA GLN A 370 4.79 -24.36 1.28
C GLN A 370 3.41 -24.53 1.94
N GLN A 371 2.96 -23.55 2.74
CA GLN A 371 1.62 -23.55 3.34
C GLN A 371 0.63 -22.84 2.43
N VAL A 372 -0.58 -23.39 2.31
CA VAL A 372 -1.64 -22.78 1.49
C VAL A 372 -2.01 -21.42 2.08
N VAL A 373 -1.91 -20.37 1.26
CA VAL A 373 -2.25 -19.01 1.69
C VAL A 373 -3.76 -18.78 1.63
N PRO A 374 -4.29 -17.84 2.43
CA PRO A 374 -5.72 -17.50 2.41
C PRO A 374 -6.19 -17.03 1.02
N ALA A 375 -7.49 -17.20 0.74
CA ALA A 375 -8.07 -16.76 -0.53
C ALA A 375 -7.81 -15.26 -0.79
N GLY A 376 -7.33 -14.93 -1.99
CA GLY A 376 -6.95 -13.57 -2.38
C GLY A 376 -5.53 -13.15 -2.02
N ALA A 377 -4.82 -13.89 -1.15
CA ALA A 377 -3.41 -13.66 -0.89
C ALA A 377 -2.55 -14.10 -2.10
N ILE A 378 -1.48 -13.34 -2.36
CA ILE A 378 -0.51 -13.65 -3.41
C ILE A 378 0.51 -14.64 -2.85
N GLY A 379 0.80 -15.68 -3.62
CA GLY A 379 1.84 -16.65 -3.31
C GLY A 379 2.23 -17.45 -4.55
N SER A 380 3.03 -18.49 -4.35
CA SER A 380 3.46 -19.41 -5.41
C SER A 380 2.29 -20.25 -5.90
N LEU A 381 2.02 -20.22 -7.20
CA LEU A 381 1.05 -21.10 -7.82
C LEU A 381 1.60 -22.52 -7.90
N GLN A 382 0.79 -23.47 -7.45
CA GLN A 382 1.03 -24.89 -7.61
C GLN A 382 -0.19 -25.55 -8.23
N VAL A 383 0.06 -26.50 -9.13
CA VAL A 383 -0.99 -27.16 -9.91
C VAL A 383 -0.84 -28.67 -9.86
N ARG A 384 -1.97 -29.37 -9.83
CA ARG A 384 -2.02 -30.83 -9.83
C ARG A 384 -3.24 -31.31 -10.62
N GLY A 385 -3.08 -32.37 -11.40
CA GLY A 385 -4.16 -32.89 -12.23
C GLY A 385 -3.68 -33.82 -13.32
N LEU A 386 -4.61 -34.38 -14.08
CA LEU A 386 -4.32 -35.36 -15.13
C LEU A 386 -3.69 -34.74 -16.39
N THR A 387 -3.73 -33.42 -16.53
CA THR A 387 -3.04 -32.69 -17.60
C THR A 387 -1.61 -32.31 -17.23
N ILE A 388 -1.17 -32.58 -15.99
CA ILE A 388 0.18 -32.21 -15.56
C ILE A 388 1.19 -33.24 -16.05
N THR A 389 2.31 -32.75 -16.58
CA THR A 389 3.42 -33.56 -17.05
C THR A 389 3.92 -34.53 -15.97
N PRO A 390 4.37 -35.75 -16.32
CA PRO A 390 5.13 -36.59 -15.40
C PRO A 390 6.55 -36.05 -15.10
N GLY A 391 7.01 -35.02 -15.82
CA GLY A 391 8.29 -34.34 -15.59
C GLY A 391 9.09 -34.09 -16.87
N TYR A 392 10.37 -33.81 -16.68
CA TYR A 392 11.34 -33.54 -17.72
C TYR A 392 12.11 -34.81 -18.15
N TYR A 393 12.27 -34.97 -19.46
CA TYR A 393 12.94 -36.10 -20.08
C TYR A 393 14.42 -36.15 -19.71
N GLY A 394 14.88 -37.29 -19.17
CA GLY A 394 16.30 -37.50 -18.85
C GLY A 394 16.86 -36.63 -17.72
N ARG A 395 16.01 -35.98 -16.91
CA ARG A 395 16.41 -34.99 -15.90
C ARG A 395 15.83 -35.30 -14.51
N PRO A 396 16.30 -36.35 -13.83
CA PRO A 396 15.80 -36.71 -12.50
C PRO A 396 16.07 -35.61 -11.46
N ASP A 397 17.13 -34.84 -11.64
CA ASP A 397 17.47 -33.65 -10.86
C ASP A 397 16.35 -32.60 -10.94
N LEU A 398 15.97 -32.20 -12.15
CA LEU A 398 14.90 -31.21 -12.35
C LEU A 398 13.53 -31.75 -11.94
N ASN A 399 13.30 -33.06 -12.05
CA ASN A 399 12.03 -33.67 -11.67
C ASN A 399 11.82 -33.65 -10.16
N ALA A 400 12.89 -33.86 -9.38
CA ALA A 400 12.82 -33.77 -7.92
C ALA A 400 12.54 -32.33 -7.45
N GLU A 401 13.01 -31.32 -8.19
CA GLU A 401 12.77 -29.91 -7.87
C GLU A 401 11.42 -29.39 -8.38
N ALA A 402 10.91 -29.93 -9.49
CA ALA A 402 9.70 -29.45 -10.14
C ALA A 402 8.41 -29.82 -9.38
N PHE A 403 8.45 -30.86 -8.55
CA PHE A 403 7.30 -31.36 -7.82
C PHE A 403 7.52 -31.33 -6.32
N THR A 404 6.48 -30.94 -5.58
CA THR A 404 6.45 -31.13 -4.13
C THR A 404 6.35 -32.62 -3.77
N PRO A 405 6.72 -33.03 -2.55
CA PRO A 405 6.61 -34.42 -2.10
C PRO A 405 5.18 -35.00 -2.20
N ASP A 406 4.15 -34.14 -2.12
CA ASP A 406 2.73 -34.50 -2.25
C ASP A 406 2.19 -34.37 -3.70
N GLY A 407 3.08 -34.24 -4.69
CA GLY A 407 2.78 -34.38 -6.11
C GLY A 407 2.19 -33.16 -6.79
N TRP A 408 2.48 -31.95 -6.30
CA TRP A 408 2.09 -30.70 -6.98
C TRP A 408 3.23 -30.14 -7.80
N LEU A 409 2.95 -29.75 -9.04
CA LEU A 409 3.91 -29.03 -9.89
C LEU A 409 4.08 -27.61 -9.36
N ILE A 410 5.33 -27.21 -9.15
CA ILE A 410 5.73 -25.83 -8.82
C ILE A 410 5.87 -25.06 -10.14
N THR A 411 4.95 -24.14 -10.43
CA THR A 411 4.92 -23.46 -11.74
C THR A 411 5.96 -22.34 -11.88
N GLY A 412 6.42 -21.80 -10.74
CA GLY A 412 7.27 -20.60 -10.68
C GLY A 412 6.55 -19.29 -10.97
N ASP A 413 5.22 -19.33 -11.20
CA ASP A 413 4.36 -18.16 -11.32
C ASP A 413 3.80 -17.77 -9.93
N LEU A 414 3.63 -16.47 -9.71
CA LEU A 414 2.94 -15.93 -8.56
C LEU A 414 1.49 -15.64 -8.94
N ALA A 415 0.57 -16.00 -8.06
CA ALA A 415 -0.84 -15.82 -8.31
C ALA A 415 -1.60 -15.66 -6.99
N ARG A 416 -2.86 -15.25 -7.12
CA ARG A 416 -3.87 -15.35 -6.06
C ARG A 416 -5.06 -16.14 -6.57
N LEU A 417 -5.73 -16.84 -5.65
CA LEU A 417 -6.96 -17.58 -5.92
C LEU A 417 -8.10 -16.97 -5.10
N GLN A 418 -9.16 -16.51 -5.78
CA GLN A 418 -10.34 -15.92 -5.15
C GLN A 418 -11.59 -16.62 -5.68
N GLN A 419 -12.36 -17.27 -4.80
CA GLN A 419 -13.57 -18.03 -5.18
C GLN A 419 -13.33 -19.05 -6.31
N GLY A 420 -12.17 -19.73 -6.26
CA GLY A 420 -11.75 -20.71 -7.27
C GLY A 420 -11.30 -20.10 -8.61
N ARG A 421 -11.25 -18.76 -8.70
CA ARG A 421 -10.78 -18.03 -9.87
C ARG A 421 -9.34 -17.59 -9.68
N LEU A 422 -8.53 -17.78 -10.71
CA LEU A 422 -7.11 -17.51 -10.69
C LEU A 422 -6.82 -16.11 -11.24
N THR A 423 -5.93 -15.39 -10.57
CA THR A 423 -5.32 -14.16 -11.10
C THR A 423 -3.81 -14.34 -11.05
N ILE A 424 -3.14 -14.27 -12.20
CA ILE A 424 -1.67 -14.31 -12.26
C ILE A 424 -1.13 -12.92 -11.92
N THR A 425 -0.25 -12.85 -10.93
CA THR A 425 0.29 -11.59 -10.39
C THR A 425 1.79 -11.48 -10.58
N GLY A 426 2.43 -12.38 -11.34
CA GLY A 426 3.85 -12.28 -11.69
C GLY A 426 4.57 -13.60 -11.77
N ARG A 427 5.90 -13.54 -11.74
CA ARG A 427 6.81 -14.69 -11.71
C ARG A 427 7.84 -14.49 -10.62
N GLN A 428 8.17 -15.55 -9.89
CA GLN A 428 9.14 -15.50 -8.79
C GLN A 428 10.51 -14.99 -9.25
N LYS A 429 10.97 -15.42 -10.44
CA LYS A 429 12.26 -15.03 -11.02
C LYS A 429 12.29 -13.62 -11.64
N ASP A 430 11.14 -13.00 -11.84
CA ASP A 430 11.00 -11.65 -12.39
C ASP A 430 10.71 -10.63 -11.26
N LEU A 431 10.96 -11.03 -10.01
CA LEU A 431 10.88 -10.19 -8.83
C LEU A 431 12.17 -9.36 -8.72
N ILE A 432 12.01 -8.04 -8.66
CA ILE A 432 13.09 -7.08 -8.47
C ILE A 432 13.09 -6.71 -6.98
N ILE A 433 14.14 -7.07 -6.25
CA ILE A 433 14.25 -6.76 -4.82
C ILE A 433 15.15 -5.54 -4.65
N LEU A 434 14.58 -4.41 -4.23
CA LEU A 434 15.31 -3.17 -3.94
C LEU A 434 15.03 -2.74 -2.51
N ASN A 435 16.08 -2.53 -1.71
CA ASN A 435 15.97 -2.06 -0.32
C ASN A 435 15.01 -2.91 0.55
N GLY A 436 14.93 -4.22 0.30
CA GLY A 436 14.04 -5.14 1.01
C GLY A 436 12.57 -5.11 0.55
N ALA A 437 12.23 -4.31 -0.47
CA ALA A 437 10.90 -4.30 -1.09
C ALA A 437 10.85 -5.20 -2.34
N ASN A 438 9.80 -6.01 -2.42
CA ASN A 438 9.51 -6.89 -3.55
C ASN A 438 8.76 -6.10 -4.63
N LEU A 439 9.42 -5.81 -5.75
CA LEU A 439 8.85 -5.08 -6.88
C LEU A 439 8.64 -6.02 -8.06
N TYR A 440 7.53 -5.87 -8.76
CA TYR A 440 7.21 -6.74 -9.87
C TYR A 440 7.45 -6.05 -11.21
N SER A 441 8.25 -6.67 -12.09
CA SER A 441 8.59 -6.07 -13.40
C SER A 441 7.37 -5.61 -14.20
N HIS A 442 6.30 -6.42 -14.24
CA HIS A 442 5.10 -6.11 -15.01
C HIS A 442 4.26 -4.96 -14.40
N GLU A 443 4.33 -4.75 -13.09
CA GLU A 443 3.67 -3.62 -12.42
C GLU A 443 4.38 -2.31 -12.81
N ILE A 444 5.72 -2.31 -12.76
CA ILE A 444 6.53 -1.17 -13.19
C ILE A 444 6.29 -0.87 -14.68
N GLU A 445 6.27 -1.92 -15.52
CA GLU A 445 6.01 -1.78 -16.96
C GLU A 445 4.62 -1.20 -17.24
N ALA A 446 3.58 -1.69 -16.57
CA ALA A 446 2.22 -1.17 -16.71
C ALA A 446 2.13 0.32 -16.33
N ILE A 447 2.76 0.70 -15.20
CA ILE A 447 2.81 2.10 -14.75
C ILE A 447 3.53 3.01 -15.75
N VAL A 448 4.59 2.52 -16.39
CA VAL A 448 5.31 3.27 -17.40
C VAL A 448 4.53 3.37 -18.71
N GLU A 449 3.84 2.31 -19.12
CA GLU A 449 3.00 2.26 -20.32
C GLU A 449 1.67 3.04 -20.18
N GLU A 450 1.33 3.54 -18.97
CA GLU A 450 0.27 4.55 -18.79
C GLU A 450 0.63 5.88 -19.46
N LEU A 451 1.93 6.18 -19.63
CA LEU A 451 2.38 7.43 -20.22
C LEU A 451 2.07 7.45 -21.73
N PRO A 452 1.37 8.48 -22.25
CA PRO A 452 1.05 8.59 -23.67
C PRO A 452 2.28 8.65 -24.60
N SER A 453 3.45 8.96 -24.04
CA SER A 453 4.74 9.04 -24.74
C SER A 453 5.48 7.70 -24.83
N VAL A 454 4.91 6.60 -24.34
CA VAL A 454 5.52 5.26 -24.34
C VAL A 454 4.68 4.30 -25.20
N GLU A 455 5.33 3.49 -26.04
CA GLU A 455 4.64 2.43 -26.80
C GLU A 455 4.30 1.26 -25.87
N VAL A 456 3.01 0.90 -25.87
CA VAL A 456 2.48 -0.23 -25.09
C VAL A 456 3.10 -1.55 -25.55
N SER A 457 3.32 -2.48 -24.62
CA SER A 457 4.00 -3.76 -24.84
C SER A 457 5.48 -3.66 -25.19
N TYR A 458 6.10 -2.48 -25.22
CA TYR A 458 7.53 -2.28 -25.47
C TYR A 458 8.22 -1.59 -24.29
N THR A 459 7.85 -1.98 -23.07
CA THR A 459 8.55 -1.63 -21.83
C THR A 459 9.03 -2.87 -21.10
N ALA A 460 10.26 -2.86 -20.59
CA ALA A 460 10.86 -3.93 -19.82
C ALA A 460 11.55 -3.40 -18.58
N ALA A 461 11.04 -3.75 -17.40
CA ALA A 461 11.68 -3.46 -16.11
C ALA A 461 12.56 -4.65 -15.70
N CYS A 462 13.85 -4.39 -15.53
CA CYS A 462 14.86 -5.42 -15.26
C CYS A 462 15.67 -5.07 -14.01
N ALA A 463 16.00 -6.09 -13.21
CA ALA A 463 17.09 -6.01 -12.25
C ALA A 463 18.42 -6.10 -13.02
N VAL A 464 19.29 -5.10 -12.86
CA VAL A 464 20.62 -5.06 -13.48
C VAL A 464 21.70 -4.86 -12.42
N ARG A 465 22.93 -5.28 -12.77
CA ARG A 465 24.14 -5.05 -11.98
C ARG A 465 25.18 -4.40 -12.87
N ARG A 466 25.89 -3.41 -12.35
CA ARG A 466 27.04 -2.78 -13.01
C ARG A 466 28.16 -2.80 -11.97
N ASP A 467 29.32 -3.29 -12.38
CA ASP A 467 30.49 -3.58 -11.53
C ASP A 467 30.22 -4.65 -10.46
N ASP A 468 31.29 -5.12 -9.79
CA ASP A 468 31.37 -6.23 -8.83
C ASP A 468 30.56 -6.05 -7.52
N GLY A 469 29.55 -5.18 -7.53
CA GLY A 469 28.65 -4.90 -6.42
C GLY A 469 27.62 -6.00 -6.15
N THR A 470 27.19 -6.09 -4.89
CA THR A 470 26.29 -7.13 -4.37
C THR A 470 24.80 -6.79 -4.43
N SER A 471 24.40 -5.61 -4.94
CA SER A 471 23.00 -5.13 -4.92
C SER A 471 22.42 -4.93 -6.32
N ASP A 472 21.21 -5.43 -6.55
CA ASP A 472 20.45 -5.20 -7.79
C ASP A 472 20.01 -3.72 -7.92
N ARG A 473 19.95 -3.23 -9.16
CA ARG A 473 19.51 -1.88 -9.52
C ARG A 473 18.36 -1.97 -10.52
N LEU A 474 17.46 -0.99 -10.55
CA LEU A 474 16.34 -0.96 -11.49
C LEU A 474 16.73 -0.28 -12.81
N ALA A 475 16.65 -1.04 -13.91
CA ALA A 475 16.69 -0.52 -15.27
C ALA A 475 15.34 -0.69 -15.97
N ILE A 476 14.86 0.39 -16.61
CA ILE A 476 13.64 0.40 -17.41
C ILE A 476 14.04 0.64 -18.87
N PHE A 477 13.94 -0.39 -19.71
CA PHE A 477 14.06 -0.27 -21.16
C PHE A 477 12.69 0.02 -21.74
N LEU A 478 12.57 1.01 -22.62
CA LEU A 478 11.28 1.35 -23.20
C LEU A 478 11.41 1.84 -24.64
N HIS A 479 10.36 1.69 -25.43
CA HIS A 479 10.25 2.35 -26.72
C HIS A 479 9.29 3.55 -26.63
N PRO A 480 9.66 4.75 -27.11
CA PRO A 480 8.76 5.88 -27.16
C PRO A 480 7.60 5.64 -28.14
N ALA A 481 6.47 6.32 -27.96
CA ALA A 481 5.31 6.17 -28.85
C ALA A 481 5.57 6.65 -30.30
N ARG A 482 6.65 7.39 -30.55
CA ARG A 482 7.05 7.88 -31.88
C ARG A 482 8.55 7.67 -32.07
N ASP A 483 8.95 7.00 -33.15
CA ASP A 483 10.37 6.74 -33.48
C ASP A 483 11.23 8.02 -33.48
N GLN A 484 10.66 9.15 -33.92
CA GLN A 484 11.33 10.46 -33.97
C GLN A 484 11.77 10.99 -32.60
N GLU A 485 11.24 10.43 -31.50
CA GLU A 485 11.63 10.79 -30.13
C GLU A 485 12.95 10.12 -29.71
N LEU A 486 13.42 9.09 -30.41
CA LEU A 486 14.69 8.42 -30.11
C LEU A 486 15.92 9.25 -30.49
N ASP A 487 15.79 10.16 -31.45
CA ASP A 487 16.90 10.90 -32.07
C ASP A 487 16.97 12.37 -31.62
N ASN A 488 15.97 12.84 -30.86
CA ASN A 488 15.92 14.21 -30.32
C ASN A 488 16.25 14.22 -28.83
N LEU A 489 17.38 14.83 -28.47
CA LEU A 489 17.88 14.93 -27.09
C LEU A 489 16.89 15.59 -26.12
N ALA A 490 16.14 16.61 -26.57
CA ALA A 490 15.14 17.29 -25.73
C ALA A 490 13.97 16.35 -25.39
N ASN A 491 13.50 15.58 -26.39
CA ASN A 491 12.41 14.63 -26.21
C ASN A 491 12.84 13.45 -25.32
N LEU A 492 14.08 12.94 -25.48
CA LEU A 492 14.64 11.91 -24.61
C LEU A 492 14.69 12.35 -23.15
N LYS A 493 15.12 13.59 -22.91
CA LYS A 493 15.19 14.16 -21.55
C LYS A 493 13.81 14.25 -20.91
N ASP A 494 12.83 14.77 -21.63
CA ASP A 494 11.47 14.92 -21.11
C ASP A 494 10.81 13.56 -20.86
N LEU A 495 11.04 12.59 -21.75
CA LEU A 495 10.58 11.21 -21.58
C LEU A 495 11.18 10.54 -20.35
N VAL A 496 12.51 10.62 -20.17
CA VAL A 496 13.19 10.06 -18.99
C VAL A 496 12.71 10.72 -17.70
N LYS A 497 12.49 12.06 -17.70
CA LYS A 497 11.92 12.78 -16.55
C LYS A 497 10.48 12.34 -16.25
N ALA A 498 9.65 12.17 -17.28
CA ALA A 498 8.27 11.72 -17.12
C ALA A 498 8.21 10.31 -16.52
N VAL A 499 9.02 9.39 -17.02
CA VAL A 499 9.11 8.01 -16.52
C VAL A 499 9.60 7.96 -15.08
N ARG A 500 10.71 8.64 -14.75
CA ARG A 500 11.20 8.73 -13.36
C ARG A 500 10.16 9.30 -12.41
N ARG A 501 9.44 10.35 -12.83
CA ARG A 501 8.36 10.96 -12.04
C ARG A 501 7.20 10.00 -11.82
N GLN A 502 6.75 9.31 -12.86
CA GLN A 502 5.62 8.38 -12.82
C GLN A 502 5.93 7.19 -11.92
N VAL A 503 7.12 6.59 -12.06
CA VAL A 503 7.55 5.47 -11.22
C VAL A 503 7.72 5.91 -9.77
N MET A 504 8.33 7.08 -9.53
CA MET A 504 8.51 7.61 -8.18
C MET A 504 7.17 7.97 -7.51
N SER A 505 6.21 8.54 -8.24
CA SER A 505 4.92 8.93 -7.68
C SER A 505 4.03 7.74 -7.33
N ARG A 506 4.11 6.66 -8.12
CA ARG A 506 3.26 5.46 -7.96
C ARG A 506 3.88 4.42 -7.04
N LEU A 507 5.20 4.25 -7.09
CA LEU A 507 5.90 3.17 -6.38
C LEU A 507 6.89 3.66 -5.31
N GLY A 508 7.15 4.97 -5.20
CA GLY A 508 8.09 5.51 -4.21
C GLY A 508 9.56 5.14 -4.45
N ILE A 509 9.89 4.66 -5.66
CA ILE A 509 11.23 4.25 -6.06
C ILE A 509 11.70 5.07 -7.26
N SER A 510 13.00 5.35 -7.34
CA SER A 510 13.60 6.01 -8.50
C SER A 510 14.35 4.98 -9.34
N PRO A 511 13.98 4.76 -10.61
CA PRO A 511 14.73 3.88 -11.49
C PRO A 511 16.09 4.51 -11.81
N GLU A 512 17.16 3.76 -11.56
CA GLU A 512 18.51 4.24 -11.79
C GLU A 512 18.75 4.46 -13.28
N TYR A 513 18.33 3.49 -14.10
CA TYR A 513 18.42 3.58 -15.55
C TYR A 513 17.02 3.63 -16.17
N VAL A 514 16.80 4.64 -17.02
CA VAL A 514 15.65 4.68 -17.95
C VAL A 514 16.24 4.83 -19.33
N ILE A 515 16.04 3.82 -20.18
CA ILE A 515 16.79 3.63 -21.42
C ILE A 515 15.81 3.53 -22.59
N PRO A 516 15.47 4.66 -23.23
CA PRO A 516 14.69 4.65 -24.47
C PRO A 516 15.49 3.97 -25.59
N VAL A 517 14.95 2.91 -26.19
CA VAL A 517 15.61 2.10 -27.22
C VAL A 517 14.72 1.91 -28.46
N PRO A 518 15.31 1.63 -29.65
CA PRO A 518 14.53 1.23 -30.83
C PRO A 518 13.68 -0.01 -30.55
N ARG A 519 12.53 -0.13 -31.21
CA ARG A 519 11.56 -1.21 -31.02
C ARG A 519 12.20 -2.60 -31.08
N GLY A 520 13.06 -2.83 -32.07
CA GLY A 520 13.76 -4.11 -32.28
C GLY A 520 14.84 -4.42 -31.24
N ALA A 521 15.23 -3.46 -30.39
CA ALA A 521 16.23 -3.68 -29.34
C ALA A 521 15.64 -4.35 -28.09
N ILE A 522 14.30 -4.38 -27.95
CA ILE A 522 13.60 -5.11 -26.89
C ILE A 522 13.28 -6.52 -27.42
N PRO A 523 14.09 -7.55 -27.07
CA PRO A 523 13.95 -8.88 -27.63
C PRO A 523 12.64 -9.50 -27.16
N LYS A 524 11.85 -9.96 -28.13
CA LYS A 524 10.60 -10.70 -27.90
C LYS A 524 10.71 -12.10 -28.47
N THR A 525 10.02 -13.04 -27.85
CA THR A 525 9.77 -14.36 -28.46
C THR A 525 8.87 -14.22 -29.68
N ALA A 526 8.74 -15.28 -30.49
CA ALA A 526 7.78 -15.30 -31.61
C ALA A 526 6.31 -15.09 -31.18
N LEU A 527 6.01 -15.22 -29.88
CA LEU A 527 4.71 -14.97 -29.26
C LEU A 527 4.64 -13.61 -28.53
N GLY A 528 5.58 -12.69 -28.77
CA GLY A 528 5.54 -11.34 -28.23
C GLY A 528 6.08 -11.15 -26.81
N LYS A 529 6.35 -12.24 -26.07
CA LYS A 529 6.90 -12.17 -24.71
C LYS A 529 8.29 -11.54 -24.66
N ILE A 530 8.46 -10.51 -23.82
CA ILE A 530 9.73 -9.84 -23.55
C ILE A 530 10.75 -10.79 -22.90
N GLN A 531 11.97 -10.80 -23.42
CA GLN A 531 13.10 -11.58 -22.90
C GLN A 531 13.97 -10.74 -21.95
N ARG A 532 13.51 -10.50 -20.71
CA ARG A 532 14.19 -9.64 -19.71
C ARG A 532 15.60 -10.11 -19.34
N SER A 533 15.81 -11.43 -19.28
CA SER A 533 17.13 -12.02 -19.02
C SER A 533 18.14 -11.66 -20.12
N GLU A 534 17.68 -11.59 -21.36
CA GLU A 534 18.51 -11.17 -22.49
C GLU A 534 18.85 -9.68 -22.40
N LEU A 535 17.89 -8.82 -22.07
CA LEU A 535 18.16 -7.39 -21.84
C LEU A 535 19.15 -7.17 -20.70
N SER A 536 18.98 -7.89 -19.59
CA SER A 536 19.88 -7.80 -18.42
C SER A 536 21.29 -8.24 -18.77
N ARG A 537 21.44 -9.33 -19.55
CA ARG A 537 22.73 -9.83 -20.07
C ARG A 537 23.40 -8.82 -21.01
N ARG A 538 22.65 -8.27 -21.97
CA ARG A 538 23.13 -7.27 -22.93
C ARG A 538 23.55 -5.98 -22.23
N PHE A 539 22.82 -5.57 -21.19
CA PHE A 539 23.19 -4.45 -20.32
C PHE A 539 24.50 -4.71 -19.58
N GLN A 540 24.65 -5.89 -18.97
CA GLN A 540 25.89 -6.27 -18.30
C GLN A 540 27.08 -6.38 -19.26
N ALA A 541 26.84 -6.71 -20.53
CA ALA A 541 27.84 -6.74 -21.60
C ALA A 541 28.20 -5.34 -22.14
N GLY A 542 27.57 -4.27 -21.64
CA GLY A 542 27.85 -2.88 -22.04
C GLY A 542 27.19 -2.44 -23.35
N GLU A 543 26.27 -3.22 -23.93
CA GLU A 543 25.68 -2.91 -25.25
C GLU A 543 24.84 -1.63 -25.29
N PHE A 544 24.45 -1.09 -24.13
CA PHE A 544 23.66 0.15 -24.02
C PHE A 544 24.49 1.35 -23.56
N ASP A 545 25.82 1.23 -23.45
CA ASP A 545 26.69 2.27 -22.92
C ASP A 545 26.65 3.56 -23.76
N ASP A 546 26.71 3.45 -25.09
CA ASP A 546 26.57 4.60 -26.00
C ASP A 546 25.22 5.32 -25.82
N ARG A 547 24.16 4.55 -25.51
CA ARG A 547 22.82 5.11 -25.29
C ARG A 547 22.71 5.80 -23.94
N LEU A 548 23.29 5.22 -22.89
CA LEU A 548 23.42 5.85 -21.58
C LEU A 548 24.23 7.14 -21.68
N GLN A 549 25.29 7.15 -22.49
CA GLN A 549 26.08 8.34 -22.76
C GLN A 549 25.27 9.40 -23.51
N THR A 550 24.52 9.01 -24.54
CA THR A 550 23.63 9.93 -25.27
C THR A 550 22.58 10.57 -24.35
N ILE A 551 22.01 9.79 -23.42
CA ILE A 551 21.07 10.32 -22.42
C ILE A 551 21.81 11.27 -21.48
N ALA A 552 23.00 10.92 -20.99
CA ALA A 552 23.81 11.82 -20.17
C ALA A 552 24.10 13.14 -20.90
N ASP A 553 24.46 13.07 -22.18
CA ASP A 553 24.71 14.23 -23.05
C ASP A 553 23.42 15.05 -23.29
N ALA A 554 22.26 14.41 -23.40
CA ALA A 554 20.96 15.09 -23.49
C ALA A 554 20.64 15.91 -22.23
N PHE A 555 20.98 15.36 -21.05
CA PHE A 555 20.88 16.09 -19.80
C PHE A 555 21.92 17.23 -19.71
N GLN A 556 23.08 17.11 -20.38
CA GLN A 556 24.10 18.16 -20.49
C GLN A 556 23.74 19.29 -21.47
N GLN A 557 23.07 19.01 -22.59
CA GLN A 557 22.78 19.98 -23.66
C GLN A 557 21.50 20.82 -23.48
N SER A 558 20.91 20.83 -22.27
CA SER A 558 19.84 21.77 -21.93
C SER A 558 20.27 23.22 -22.21
N PRO A 559 19.39 24.13 -22.69
CA PRO A 559 19.75 25.54 -22.90
C PRO A 559 20.45 26.03 -21.66
N ALA A 560 21.67 26.56 -21.86
CA ALA A 560 22.65 26.81 -20.81
C ALA A 560 21.98 27.07 -19.47
N ALA A 561 22.04 26.08 -18.57
CA ALA A 561 21.83 26.33 -17.16
C ALA A 561 22.59 27.62 -16.84
N ALA A 562 21.89 28.62 -16.30
CA ALA A 562 22.47 29.94 -16.11
C ALA A 562 23.86 29.76 -15.49
N PRO A 563 24.93 30.33 -16.10
CA PRO A 563 26.28 30.04 -15.64
C PRO A 563 26.37 30.38 -14.15
N PRO A 564 27.04 29.54 -13.34
CA PRO A 564 27.15 29.78 -11.91
C PRO A 564 27.68 31.19 -11.70
N ARG A 565 26.89 31.98 -10.97
CA ARG A 565 27.01 33.44 -10.86
C ARG A 565 28.16 33.86 -9.94
N SER A 566 28.76 32.90 -9.22
CA SER A 566 29.88 33.10 -8.31
C SER A 566 30.84 31.90 -8.30
N GLN A 567 32.06 32.11 -7.80
CA GLN A 567 33.04 31.03 -7.56
C GLN A 567 32.51 30.00 -6.55
N LEU A 568 31.65 30.43 -5.64
CA LEU A 568 30.96 29.59 -4.66
C LEU A 568 29.90 28.71 -5.34
N GLU A 569 29.05 29.24 -6.23
CA GLU A 569 28.11 28.44 -7.02
C GLU A 569 28.83 27.39 -7.88
N ARG A 570 30.03 27.68 -8.41
CA ARG A 570 30.86 26.70 -9.13
C ARG A 570 31.31 25.56 -8.23
N SER A 571 31.81 25.88 -7.04
CA SER A 571 32.29 24.88 -6.08
C SER A 571 31.15 23.99 -5.59
N LEU A 572 29.98 24.57 -5.31
CA LEU A 572 28.77 23.83 -4.93
C LEU A 572 28.24 22.94 -6.06
N LEU A 573 28.28 23.44 -7.29
CA LEU A 573 27.90 22.67 -8.48
C LEU A 573 28.80 21.44 -8.63
N GLU A 574 30.12 21.59 -8.50
CA GLU A 574 31.08 20.47 -8.58
C GLU A 574 30.83 19.40 -7.50
N ILE A 575 30.56 19.82 -6.27
CA ILE A 575 30.21 18.90 -5.16
C ILE A 575 28.93 18.14 -5.47
N TRP A 576 27.90 18.82 -5.95
CA TRP A 576 26.61 18.20 -6.25
C TRP A 576 26.71 17.24 -7.43
N GLN A 577 27.45 17.60 -8.47
CA GLN A 577 27.72 16.72 -9.62
C GLN A 577 28.45 15.45 -9.18
N ALA A 578 29.46 15.58 -8.32
CA ALA A 578 30.22 14.44 -7.79
C ALA A 578 29.37 13.51 -6.92
N VAL A 579 28.50 14.06 -6.07
CA VAL A 579 27.67 13.27 -5.15
C VAL A 579 26.45 12.64 -5.83
N LEU A 580 25.84 13.34 -6.79
CA LEU A 580 24.66 12.86 -7.51
C LEU A 580 25.00 12.04 -8.77
N GLY A 581 26.26 12.04 -9.21
CA GLY A 581 26.67 11.40 -10.46
C GLY A 581 26.06 12.06 -11.70
N LEU A 582 25.70 13.34 -11.61
CA LEU A 582 25.08 14.10 -12.69
C LEU A 582 26.10 15.07 -13.30
N THR A 583 26.16 15.15 -14.62
CA THR A 583 27.10 16.01 -15.34
C THR A 583 26.56 17.40 -15.64
N ALA A 584 25.26 17.64 -15.45
CA ALA A 584 24.65 18.96 -15.61
C ALA A 584 23.51 19.16 -14.63
N ILE A 585 23.63 20.20 -13.80
CA ILE A 585 22.66 20.60 -12.78
C ILE A 585 22.44 22.11 -12.93
N ALA A 586 21.19 22.56 -13.01
CA ALA A 586 20.93 24.00 -13.02
C ALA A 586 21.01 24.56 -11.59
N PRO A 587 21.54 25.80 -11.38
CA PRO A 587 21.69 26.33 -10.03
C PRO A 587 20.39 26.46 -9.21
N ASP A 588 19.25 26.59 -9.91
CA ASP A 588 17.93 26.73 -9.30
C ASP A 588 17.16 25.39 -9.19
N GLU A 589 17.72 24.27 -9.65
CA GLU A 589 17.09 22.94 -9.55
C GLU A 589 17.22 22.36 -8.12
N PRO A 590 16.13 21.85 -7.51
CA PRO A 590 16.19 21.27 -6.17
C PRO A 590 16.95 19.93 -6.11
N PHE A 591 17.83 19.76 -5.12
CA PHE A 591 18.68 18.57 -4.91
C PHE A 591 17.91 17.24 -4.97
N PHE A 592 16.73 17.18 -4.36
CA PHE A 592 15.90 15.97 -4.30
C PHE A 592 15.14 15.69 -5.59
N GLU A 593 14.77 16.75 -6.34
CA GLU A 593 14.16 16.59 -7.67
C GLU A 593 15.17 16.08 -8.71
N LEU A 594 16.46 16.20 -8.41
CA LEU A 594 17.57 15.61 -9.17
C LEU A 594 17.85 14.15 -8.79
N GLY A 595 17.07 13.55 -7.89
CA GLY A 595 17.26 12.17 -7.43
C GLY A 595 18.23 12.02 -6.26
N GLY A 596 18.60 13.12 -5.59
CA GLY A 596 19.42 13.08 -4.38
C GLY A 596 18.68 12.50 -3.18
N SER A 597 19.39 11.75 -2.33
CA SER A 597 18.92 11.20 -1.05
C SER A 597 19.46 11.97 0.15
N SER A 598 18.89 11.77 1.34
CA SER A 598 19.41 12.37 2.58
C SER A 598 20.84 11.90 2.91
N LEU A 599 21.20 10.66 2.54
CA LEU A 599 22.56 10.14 2.67
C LEU A 599 23.55 10.91 1.77
N GLN A 600 23.16 11.18 0.53
CA GLN A 600 23.93 12.00 -0.39
C GLN A 600 24.01 13.46 0.07
N LEU A 601 22.96 14.01 0.66
CA LEU A 601 23.01 15.35 1.24
C LEU A 601 24.02 15.44 2.40
N MET A 602 24.19 14.37 3.19
CA MET A 602 25.24 14.29 4.21
C MET A 602 26.65 14.16 3.60
N GLN A 603 26.79 13.55 2.42
CA GLN A 603 28.05 13.56 1.67
C GLN A 603 28.38 14.96 1.15
N VAL A 604 27.39 15.71 0.68
CA VAL A 604 27.53 17.14 0.34
C VAL A 604 27.98 17.93 1.58
N LEU A 605 27.33 17.74 2.73
CA LEU A 605 27.71 18.38 4.00
C LEU A 605 29.18 18.15 4.36
N ASN A 606 29.61 16.90 4.32
CA ASN A 606 30.99 16.52 4.63
C ASN A 606 32.00 17.15 3.66
N GLN A 607 31.69 17.21 2.36
CA GLN A 607 32.56 17.87 1.38
C GLN A 607 32.63 19.39 1.58
N LEU A 608 31.53 20.03 1.99
CA LEU A 608 31.51 21.46 2.30
C LEU A 608 32.33 21.80 3.55
N HIS A 609 32.26 20.95 4.59
CA HIS A 609 33.12 21.09 5.78
C HIS A 609 34.60 20.92 5.44
N GLN A 610 34.94 19.95 4.58
CA GLN A 610 36.33 19.76 4.12
C GLN A 610 36.87 20.97 3.35
N GLN A 611 35.99 21.72 2.67
CA GLN A 611 36.34 22.96 1.98
C GLN A 611 36.30 24.21 2.89
N GLY A 612 36.06 24.03 4.20
CA GLY A 612 36.12 25.11 5.20
C GLY A 612 34.84 25.94 5.35
N TYR A 613 33.72 25.52 4.74
CA TYR A 613 32.43 26.19 4.91
C TYR A 613 31.75 25.77 6.23
N THR A 614 31.23 26.75 6.98
CA THR A 614 30.42 26.50 8.18
C THR A 614 28.95 26.42 7.77
N VAL A 615 28.46 25.20 7.56
CA VAL A 615 27.07 24.92 7.13
C VAL A 615 26.53 23.75 7.96
N SER A 616 25.29 23.83 8.45
CA SER A 616 24.66 22.72 9.16
C SER A 616 23.88 21.82 8.19
N ALA A 617 23.53 20.61 8.62
CA ALA A 617 22.59 19.77 7.88
C ALA A 617 21.26 20.51 7.66
N VAL A 618 20.79 21.27 8.66
CA VAL A 618 19.56 22.06 8.58
C VAL A 618 19.65 23.12 7.48
N ASP A 619 20.81 23.76 7.29
CA ASP A 619 21.00 24.77 6.24
C ASP A 619 20.94 24.14 4.84
N LEU A 620 21.51 22.95 4.64
CA LEU A 620 21.41 22.22 3.37
C LEU A 620 19.97 21.78 3.06
N PHE A 621 19.20 21.47 4.11
CA PHE A 621 17.79 21.14 3.99
C PHE A 621 16.95 22.37 3.62
N GLN A 622 17.28 23.54 4.17
CA GLN A 622 16.59 24.80 3.91
C GLN A 622 16.96 25.42 2.56
N HIS A 623 18.20 25.22 2.12
CA HIS A 623 18.76 25.74 0.88
C HIS A 623 18.98 24.62 -0.13
N SER A 624 17.87 24.03 -0.57
CA SER A 624 17.85 22.82 -1.40
C SER A 624 18.24 23.05 -2.86
N THR A 625 18.77 24.23 -3.24
CA THR A 625 19.30 24.53 -4.59
C THR A 625 20.70 25.13 -4.48
N ILE A 626 21.56 24.95 -5.49
CA ILE A 626 22.92 25.53 -5.51
C ILE A 626 22.88 27.06 -5.35
N ALA A 627 21.94 27.73 -6.01
CA ALA A 627 21.78 29.18 -5.94
C ALA A 627 21.39 29.66 -4.54
N SER A 628 20.45 28.97 -3.87
CA SER A 628 20.03 29.33 -2.51
C SER A 628 21.12 29.05 -1.47
N LEU A 629 21.89 27.96 -1.65
CA LEU A 629 22.99 27.60 -0.77
C LEU A 629 24.19 28.52 -0.95
N ALA A 630 24.53 28.91 -2.19
CA ALA A 630 25.57 29.89 -2.44
C ALA A 630 25.21 31.27 -1.84
N GLN A 631 23.95 31.67 -1.93
CA GLN A 631 23.49 32.92 -1.34
C GLN A 631 23.59 32.91 0.19
N PHE A 632 23.36 31.75 0.83
CA PHE A 632 23.53 31.56 2.26
C PHE A 632 25.02 31.64 2.65
N LEU A 633 25.88 30.88 1.96
CA LEU A 633 27.30 30.77 2.24
C LEU A 633 28.13 32.02 1.88
N ALA A 634 27.63 32.90 0.99
CA ALA A 634 28.30 34.15 0.60
C ALA A 634 28.18 35.28 1.64
N GLN A 635 27.41 35.09 2.72
CA GLN A 635 27.26 36.10 3.76
C GLN A 635 28.41 36.00 4.79
N PRO A 636 29.14 37.09 5.09
CA PRO A 636 30.23 37.05 6.07
C PRO A 636 29.74 36.76 7.49
N PRO A 637 30.52 36.05 8.33
CA PRO A 637 30.17 35.83 9.73
C PRO A 637 30.25 37.17 10.47
N ALA A 638 29.14 37.56 11.11
CA ALA A 638 28.97 38.74 11.95
C ALA A 638 29.01 40.12 11.24
N ALA A 639 27.89 40.48 10.61
CA ALA A 639 27.32 41.81 10.78
C ALA A 639 25.79 41.67 10.72
N ALA A 640 25.11 42.18 11.74
CA ALA A 640 23.67 42.34 11.73
C ALA A 640 23.23 43.05 10.44
N VAL A 641 22.54 42.35 9.54
CA VAL A 641 21.88 42.97 8.38
C VAL A 641 20.38 42.92 8.61
N GLN A 642 19.83 44.13 8.63
CA GLN A 642 18.42 44.47 8.78
C GLN A 642 17.53 43.75 7.76
N PRO A 643 16.22 43.57 8.06
CA PRO A 643 15.32 42.75 7.28
C PRO A 643 15.15 43.30 5.86
N GLY A 644 15.77 42.62 4.89
CA GLY A 644 15.46 42.77 3.47
C GLY A 644 14.03 42.27 3.23
N GLN A 645 13.15 43.20 2.89
CA GLN A 645 11.73 43.00 2.61
C GLN A 645 11.46 41.95 1.52
N ARG A 646 11.42 40.66 1.88
CA ARG A 646 10.45 39.76 1.27
C ARG A 646 9.20 39.84 2.14
N ARG A 647 8.30 40.75 1.76
CA ARG A 647 6.91 40.73 2.20
C ARG A 647 6.36 39.34 1.87
N PHE A 648 6.21 38.49 2.90
CA PHE A 648 5.18 37.45 2.88
C PHE A 648 3.89 38.12 2.41
N PRO A 649 3.06 37.49 1.56
CA PRO A 649 1.90 38.14 0.98
C PRO A 649 0.99 38.66 2.09
N GLN A 650 1.14 39.95 2.44
CA GLN A 650 0.33 40.67 3.41
C GLN A 650 -1.13 40.75 2.95
N GLY A 651 -1.43 40.35 1.69
CA GLY A 651 -2.76 40.28 1.13
C GLY A 651 -3.69 39.33 1.90
N SER A 652 -3.26 38.09 2.17
CA SER A 652 -4.11 37.11 2.86
C SER A 652 -4.28 37.44 4.35
N LEU A 653 -3.22 37.93 5.01
CA LEU A 653 -3.25 38.38 6.41
C LEU A 653 -4.10 39.65 6.61
N ARG A 654 -4.10 40.58 5.65
CA ARG A 654 -4.96 41.78 5.70
C ARG A 654 -6.42 41.47 5.36
N GLU A 655 -6.68 40.46 4.52
CA GLU A 655 -8.04 40.02 4.19
C GLU A 655 -8.71 39.24 5.32
N SER A 656 -7.97 38.38 6.04
CA SER A 656 -8.48 37.72 7.25
C SER A 656 -8.75 38.72 8.37
N GLN A 657 -7.83 39.66 8.61
CA GLN A 657 -8.02 40.78 9.55
C GLN A 657 -9.19 41.71 9.15
N ARG A 658 -9.39 41.99 7.85
CA ARG A 658 -10.52 42.82 7.36
C ARG A 658 -11.87 42.11 7.45
N ARG A 659 -11.95 40.81 7.15
CA ARG A 659 -13.19 40.02 7.30
C ARG A 659 -13.59 39.92 8.78
N GLN A 660 -12.64 39.76 9.69
CA GLN A 660 -12.89 39.68 11.14
C GLN A 660 -13.34 41.02 11.74
N LYS A 661 -12.69 42.14 11.41
CA LYS A 661 -13.09 43.48 11.90
C LYS A 661 -14.50 43.89 11.49
N ASN A 662 -15.03 43.33 10.39
CA ASN A 662 -16.37 43.61 9.90
C ASN A 662 -17.49 42.78 10.56
N SER A 663 -17.16 41.75 11.36
CA SER A 663 -18.16 40.83 11.95
C SER A 663 -18.63 41.20 13.36
N GLY A 664 -17.89 42.04 14.09
CA GLY A 664 -18.27 42.52 15.43
C GLY A 664 -18.38 41.44 16.54
N GLN A 665 -18.17 40.16 16.24
CA GLN A 665 -18.21 39.03 17.18
C GLN A 665 -16.80 38.62 17.62
N SER A 666 -16.63 38.25 18.89
CA SER A 666 -15.35 37.78 19.44
C SER A 666 -15.03 36.36 18.96
N ASN A 667 -13.77 36.09 18.59
CA ASN A 667 -13.30 34.77 18.18
C ASN A 667 -12.87 33.87 19.35
N ASP A 668 -13.18 34.28 20.57
CA ASP A 668 -12.69 33.61 21.78
C ASP A 668 -13.52 32.38 22.12
N ILE A 669 -12.84 31.26 22.36
CA ILE A 669 -13.44 29.98 22.74
C ILE A 669 -12.97 29.62 24.15
N ALA A 670 -13.90 29.42 25.08
CA ALA A 670 -13.63 28.95 26.43
C ALA A 670 -13.39 27.44 26.45
N VAL A 671 -12.39 27.01 27.22
CA VAL A 671 -12.22 25.61 27.64
C VAL A 671 -12.94 25.45 28.97
N ILE A 672 -14.04 24.69 28.99
CA ILE A 672 -14.94 24.62 30.15
C ILE A 672 -14.99 23.24 30.83
N GLY A 673 -14.44 22.20 30.19
CA GLY A 673 -14.37 20.86 30.78
C GLY A 673 -13.17 20.09 30.26
N LEU A 674 -12.61 19.21 31.10
CA LEU A 674 -11.41 18.42 30.83
C LEU A 674 -11.62 16.97 31.29
N ALA A 675 -11.15 16.01 30.48
CA ALA A 675 -10.94 14.63 30.93
C ALA A 675 -9.70 14.03 30.27
N CYS A 676 -8.98 13.18 30.99
CA CYS A 676 -7.85 12.45 30.44
C CYS A 676 -7.56 11.13 31.16
N ARG A 677 -6.86 10.26 30.44
CA ARG A 677 -6.11 9.10 30.94
C ARG A 677 -4.71 9.19 30.34
N PHE A 678 -3.73 9.52 31.16
CA PHE A 678 -2.33 9.60 30.76
C PHE A 678 -1.49 8.64 31.60
N PRO A 679 -0.28 8.28 31.15
CA PRO A 679 0.61 7.45 31.96
C PRO A 679 0.77 8.02 33.37
N GLY A 680 0.53 7.19 34.38
CA GLY A 680 0.58 7.55 35.80
C GLY A 680 -0.55 8.48 36.29
N ALA A 681 -1.54 8.83 35.47
CA ALA A 681 -2.62 9.75 35.85
C ALA A 681 -3.98 9.37 35.22
N ALA A 682 -4.95 9.04 36.06
CA ALA A 682 -6.31 8.71 35.65
C ALA A 682 -7.23 9.95 35.52
N SER A 683 -6.76 11.15 35.88
CA SER A 683 -7.55 12.38 35.81
C SER A 683 -6.70 13.64 35.58
N PRO A 684 -7.30 14.78 35.16
CA PRO A 684 -6.58 16.04 35.05
C PRO A 684 -5.91 16.50 36.37
N ALA A 685 -6.52 16.19 37.52
CA ALA A 685 -5.99 16.54 38.84
C ALA A 685 -4.73 15.73 39.18
N GLU A 686 -4.76 14.41 38.97
CA GLU A 686 -3.58 13.55 39.14
C GLU A 686 -2.48 13.92 38.15
N PHE A 687 -2.85 14.23 36.91
CA PHE A 687 -1.90 14.68 35.91
C PHE A 687 -1.21 15.97 36.33
N TRP A 688 -1.96 16.95 36.85
CA TRP A 688 -1.37 18.17 37.41
C TRP A 688 -0.45 17.88 38.60
N GLN A 689 -0.85 16.97 39.49
CA GLN A 689 -0.03 16.54 40.64
C GLN A 689 1.29 15.92 40.18
N ASN A 690 1.28 15.08 39.15
CA ASN A 690 2.48 14.49 38.57
C ASN A 690 3.37 15.54 37.92
N LEU A 691 2.80 16.46 37.14
CA LEU A 691 3.53 17.54 36.49
C LEU A 691 4.24 18.45 37.50
N GLN A 692 3.54 18.91 38.54
CA GLN A 692 4.15 19.83 39.53
C GLN A 692 5.25 19.15 40.36
N ASN A 693 5.12 17.85 40.61
CA ASN A 693 6.11 17.05 41.34
C ASN A 693 7.26 16.55 40.44
N GLY A 694 7.23 16.85 39.14
CA GLY A 694 8.26 16.43 38.19
C GLY A 694 8.33 14.91 38.00
N VAL A 695 7.18 14.23 38.01
CA VAL A 695 7.11 12.78 37.85
C VAL A 695 7.32 12.39 36.38
N GLU A 696 8.23 11.45 36.14
CA GLU A 696 8.33 10.70 34.89
C GLU A 696 7.47 9.43 34.99
N SER A 697 6.59 9.24 34.02
CA SER A 697 5.61 8.13 33.97
C SER A 697 5.94 7.16 32.82
N ILE A 698 7.23 6.87 32.66
CA ILE A 698 7.74 5.83 31.77
C ILE A 698 7.92 4.55 32.58
N THR A 699 7.34 3.44 32.14
CA THR A 699 7.50 2.14 32.80
C THR A 699 8.65 1.39 32.17
N PHE A 700 9.58 0.90 32.99
CA PHE A 700 10.66 0.00 32.58
C PHE A 700 10.31 -1.42 32.99
N PHE A 701 10.47 -2.37 32.07
CA PHE A 701 10.03 -3.75 32.24
C PHE A 701 11.22 -4.69 32.43
N ASP A 702 11.00 -5.75 33.19
CA ASP A 702 11.90 -6.88 33.22
C ASP A 702 11.66 -7.84 32.02
N ASP A 703 12.60 -8.78 31.82
CA ASP A 703 12.52 -9.75 30.73
C ASP A 703 11.27 -10.63 30.86
N ALA A 704 10.85 -10.98 32.07
CA ALA A 704 9.70 -11.85 32.30
C ALA A 704 8.39 -11.16 31.89
N GLU A 705 8.26 -9.87 32.19
CA GLU A 705 7.11 -9.05 31.81
C GLU A 705 6.99 -8.92 30.28
N ILE A 706 8.10 -8.68 29.57
CA ILE A 706 8.12 -8.54 28.11
C ILE A 706 7.89 -9.88 27.41
N LEU A 707 8.47 -10.96 27.93
CA LEU A 707 8.24 -12.32 27.42
C LEU A 707 6.78 -12.73 27.61
N ALA A 708 6.17 -12.40 28.75
CA ALA A 708 4.75 -12.65 29.01
C ALA A 708 3.83 -11.86 28.06
N ALA A 709 4.30 -10.74 27.52
CA ALA A 709 3.60 -9.96 26.49
C ALA A 709 3.72 -10.54 25.08
N GLY A 710 4.49 -11.64 24.89
CA GLY A 710 4.63 -12.34 23.61
C GLY A 710 5.75 -11.84 22.70
N VAL A 711 6.70 -11.06 23.23
CA VAL A 711 7.87 -10.59 22.47
C VAL A 711 8.91 -11.71 22.33
N ASP A 712 9.53 -11.81 21.16
CA ASP A 712 10.55 -12.82 20.85
C ASP A 712 11.72 -12.78 21.85
N PRO A 713 12.11 -13.91 22.49
CA PRO A 713 13.23 -13.96 23.40
C PRO A 713 14.57 -13.48 22.83
N ASP A 714 14.84 -13.67 21.53
CA ASP A 714 16.04 -13.16 20.87
C ASP A 714 16.02 -11.64 20.76
N LEU A 715 14.84 -11.05 20.53
CA LEU A 715 14.66 -9.60 20.53
C LEU A 715 14.86 -9.01 21.93
N VAL A 716 14.31 -9.66 22.97
CA VAL A 716 14.49 -9.25 24.38
C VAL A 716 15.97 -9.27 24.81
N ARG A 717 16.75 -10.20 24.27
CA ARG A 717 18.20 -10.31 24.51
C ARG A 717 19.04 -9.34 23.67
N HIS A 718 18.46 -8.70 22.66
CA HIS A 718 19.21 -7.82 21.78
C HIS A 718 19.72 -6.59 22.55
N PRO A 719 21.01 -6.22 22.42
CA PRO A 719 21.63 -5.16 23.23
C PRO A 719 21.01 -3.77 23.00
N ASN A 720 20.43 -3.52 21.82
CA ASN A 720 19.74 -2.27 21.48
C ASN A 720 18.23 -2.30 21.78
N TYR A 721 17.70 -3.37 22.39
CA TYR A 721 16.28 -3.41 22.72
C TYR A 721 16.02 -2.65 24.03
N VAL A 722 15.23 -1.59 23.92
CA VAL A 722 14.88 -0.69 25.02
C VAL A 722 13.58 -1.17 25.65
N LYS A 723 13.66 -1.61 26.91
CA LYS A 723 12.58 -2.26 27.66
C LYS A 723 11.71 -1.24 28.41
N ALA A 724 11.21 -0.24 27.69
CA ALA A 724 10.44 0.85 28.28
C ALA A 724 9.22 1.22 27.42
N SER A 725 8.13 1.64 28.07
CA SER A 725 6.98 2.28 27.41
C SER A 725 6.13 3.08 28.41
N PRO A 726 5.56 4.25 28.03
CA PRO A 726 4.47 4.90 28.75
C PRO A 726 3.15 4.14 28.54
N ILE A 727 2.63 3.57 29.62
CA ILE A 727 1.42 2.73 29.61
C ILE A 727 0.28 3.36 30.40
N LEU A 728 -0.95 2.99 30.04
CA LEU A 728 -2.16 3.25 30.83
C LEU A 728 -2.44 2.07 31.76
N GLU A 729 -2.75 2.38 33.02
CA GLU A 729 -3.32 1.41 33.94
C GLU A 729 -4.74 1.04 33.53
N ASP A 730 -5.15 -0.19 33.83
CA ASP A 730 -6.54 -0.64 33.69
C ASP A 730 -7.19 -0.49 32.31
N VAL A 731 -6.40 -0.46 31.23
CA VAL A 731 -6.91 -0.34 29.84
C VAL A 731 -7.90 -1.46 29.43
N ALA A 732 -7.89 -2.57 30.14
CA ALA A 732 -8.82 -3.68 29.93
C ALA A 732 -10.19 -3.45 30.60
N GLN A 733 -10.27 -2.58 31.61
CA GLN A 733 -11.51 -2.28 32.34
C GLN A 733 -12.40 -1.35 31.52
N PHE A 734 -13.72 -1.54 31.62
CA PHE A 734 -14.73 -0.70 30.99
C PHE A 734 -16.11 -0.97 31.62
N ASP A 735 -16.86 0.08 31.97
CA ASP A 735 -18.22 -0.07 32.51
C ASP A 735 -19.24 -0.27 31.37
N ALA A 736 -19.29 -1.50 30.86
CA ALA A 736 -20.16 -1.88 29.74
C ALA A 736 -21.64 -1.62 30.02
N ASP A 737 -22.12 -2.01 31.20
CA ASP A 737 -23.52 -1.82 31.62
C ASP A 737 -23.88 -0.34 31.72
N PHE A 738 -22.93 0.51 32.14
CA PHE A 738 -23.14 1.95 32.16
C PHE A 738 -23.43 2.52 30.77
N PHE A 739 -22.72 2.07 29.74
CA PHE A 739 -22.95 2.52 28.37
C PHE A 739 -23.95 1.65 27.59
N GLY A 740 -24.60 0.68 28.23
CA GLY A 740 -25.57 -0.21 27.60
C GLY A 740 -24.93 -1.09 26.53
N TYR A 741 -23.78 -1.68 26.85
CA TYR A 741 -23.13 -2.75 26.11
C TYR A 741 -23.29 -4.06 26.87
N THR A 742 -23.48 -5.15 26.15
CA THR A 742 -23.26 -6.48 26.72
C THR A 742 -21.76 -6.73 26.91
N PRO A 743 -21.34 -7.62 27.84
CA PRO A 743 -19.93 -7.97 28.01
C PRO A 743 -19.25 -8.42 26.71
N ARG A 744 -19.96 -9.20 25.88
CA ARG A 744 -19.46 -9.68 24.59
C ARG A 744 -19.19 -8.56 23.58
N GLU A 745 -20.05 -7.53 23.55
CA GLU A 745 -19.84 -6.37 22.68
C GLU A 745 -18.69 -5.50 23.19
N ALA A 746 -18.54 -5.36 24.51
CA ALA A 746 -17.46 -4.61 25.13
C ALA A 746 -16.09 -5.26 24.90
N GLU A 747 -15.99 -6.59 24.98
CA GLU A 747 -14.77 -7.35 24.68
C GLU A 747 -14.31 -7.17 23.22
N LEU A 748 -15.26 -7.03 22.29
CA LEU A 748 -14.96 -6.82 20.87
C LEU A 748 -14.47 -5.39 20.57
N LEU A 749 -14.81 -4.43 21.42
CA LEU A 749 -14.61 -3.00 21.19
C LEU A 749 -13.15 -2.60 21.43
N ASP A 750 -12.57 -1.87 20.46
CA ASP A 750 -11.24 -1.27 20.61
C ASP A 750 -11.17 -0.46 21.93
N PRO A 751 -10.17 -0.70 22.81
CA PRO A 751 -9.99 0.10 24.03
C PRO A 751 -9.90 1.60 23.77
N GLN A 752 -9.43 2.02 22.59
CA GLN A 752 -9.43 3.43 22.20
C GLN A 752 -10.85 4.01 22.13
N GLN A 753 -11.82 3.24 21.62
CA GLN A 753 -13.23 3.67 21.55
C GLN A 753 -13.88 3.70 22.94
N ARG A 754 -13.51 2.76 23.82
CA ARG A 754 -13.96 2.71 25.21
C ARG A 754 -13.48 3.94 25.99
N LEU A 755 -12.18 4.20 25.97
CA LEU A 755 -11.58 5.36 26.65
C LEU A 755 -12.10 6.69 26.10
N MET A 756 -12.30 6.81 24.78
CA MET A 756 -12.88 8.03 24.20
C MET A 756 -14.30 8.28 24.71
N LEU A 757 -15.11 7.23 24.87
CA LEU A 757 -16.47 7.33 25.41
C LEU A 757 -16.47 7.73 26.89
N GLU A 758 -15.58 7.14 27.69
CA GLU A 758 -15.40 7.51 29.11
C GLU A 758 -14.92 8.95 29.26
N CYS A 759 -13.87 9.36 28.53
CA CYS A 759 -13.37 10.73 28.59
C CYS A 759 -14.41 11.74 28.07
N ALA A 760 -15.19 11.40 27.04
CA ALA A 760 -16.26 12.28 26.57
C ALA A 760 -17.33 12.50 27.65
N TRP A 761 -17.80 11.41 28.29
CA TRP A 761 -18.73 11.48 29.42
C TRP A 761 -18.19 12.35 30.55
N GLU A 762 -16.98 12.05 31.02
CA GLU A 762 -16.36 12.74 32.15
C GLU A 762 -16.08 14.21 31.85
N SER A 763 -15.70 14.55 30.62
CA SER A 763 -15.42 15.95 30.24
C SER A 763 -16.70 16.81 30.24
N LEU A 764 -17.85 16.21 29.90
CA LEU A 764 -19.15 16.87 29.98
C LEU A 764 -19.62 17.04 31.42
N GLU A 765 -19.41 16.02 32.26
CA GLU A 765 -19.65 16.15 33.71
C GLU A 765 -18.74 17.22 34.34
N ASP A 766 -17.46 17.28 33.97
CA ASP A 766 -16.53 18.31 34.42
C ASP A 766 -17.00 19.72 33.99
N ALA A 767 -17.52 19.85 32.76
CA ALA A 767 -18.14 21.08 32.26
C ALA A 767 -19.48 21.42 32.94
N GLY A 768 -20.05 20.52 33.75
CA GLY A 768 -21.34 20.72 34.41
C GLY A 768 -22.56 20.51 33.51
N TYR A 769 -22.41 19.77 32.41
CA TYR A 769 -23.48 19.50 31.44
C TYR A 769 -23.91 18.03 31.45
N ASP A 770 -25.22 17.80 31.63
CA ASP A 770 -25.83 16.50 31.30
C ASP A 770 -26.13 16.44 29.79
N PRO A 771 -25.48 15.55 29.02
CA PRO A 771 -25.69 15.49 27.57
C PRO A 771 -27.14 15.19 27.18
N PHE A 772 -27.91 14.47 28.01
CA PHE A 772 -29.29 14.13 27.70
C PHE A 772 -30.26 15.27 28.00
N ALA A 773 -30.03 16.01 29.09
CA ALA A 773 -30.84 17.17 29.45
C ALA A 773 -30.54 18.37 28.55
N TYR A 774 -29.27 18.60 28.20
CA TYR A 774 -28.86 19.70 27.33
C TYR A 774 -29.52 19.61 25.94
N ALA A 775 -29.76 18.40 25.43
CA ALA A 775 -30.47 18.18 24.17
C ALA A 775 -32.00 18.29 24.28
N ALA A 776 -32.57 18.17 25.48
CA ALA A 776 -34.02 18.11 25.72
C ALA A 776 -34.61 19.45 26.19
N ASP A 777 -33.86 20.24 26.97
CA ASP A 777 -34.32 21.51 27.51
C ASP A 777 -33.99 22.67 26.58
N GLY A 778 -34.99 23.06 25.78
CA GLY A 778 -35.15 24.42 25.24
C GLY A 778 -35.42 25.46 26.36
N GLY A 779 -34.63 25.42 27.44
CA GLY A 779 -34.71 26.35 28.56
C GLY A 779 -34.20 27.73 28.16
N ALA A 780 -35.15 28.61 27.83
CA ALA A 780 -34.97 30.05 27.53
C ALA A 780 -34.22 30.43 26.24
N ILE A 781 -34.05 29.52 25.29
CA ILE A 781 -33.69 29.88 23.91
C ILE A 781 -34.99 29.96 23.08
N PRO A 782 -35.22 31.05 22.29
CA PRO A 782 -36.44 31.19 21.49
C PRO A 782 -36.71 29.95 20.63
N ALA A 783 -37.98 29.55 20.54
CA ALA A 783 -38.42 28.40 19.74
C ALA A 783 -37.77 28.38 18.34
N GLY A 784 -36.87 27.41 18.11
CA GLY A 784 -36.19 27.23 16.81
C GLY A 784 -34.74 26.74 16.84
N ILE A 785 -34.07 26.68 18.00
CA ILE A 785 -32.67 26.23 18.10
C ILE A 785 -32.60 24.98 18.97
N THR A 786 -32.35 23.82 18.36
CA THR A 786 -31.87 22.61 19.04
C THR A 786 -30.38 22.78 19.35
N SER A 787 -29.99 22.59 20.60
CA SER A 787 -28.61 22.60 21.09
C SER A 787 -27.79 21.49 20.42
N ARG A 788 -26.79 21.87 19.62
CA ARG A 788 -25.95 20.93 18.86
C ARG A 788 -24.60 20.77 19.54
N ILE A 789 -24.34 19.60 20.13
CA ILE A 789 -23.02 19.22 20.64
C ILE A 789 -22.24 18.51 19.54
N ALA A 790 -21.08 19.03 19.16
CA ALA A 790 -20.17 18.43 18.18
C ALA A 790 -19.06 17.60 18.85
N LEU A 791 -18.45 16.69 18.10
CA LEU A 791 -17.29 15.90 18.53
C LEU A 791 -16.26 15.78 17.40
N TYR A 792 -15.03 16.20 17.69
CA TYR A 792 -13.86 16.07 16.82
C TYR A 792 -12.77 15.28 17.55
N ALA A 793 -12.40 14.11 17.06
CA ALA A 793 -11.32 13.34 17.68
C ALA A 793 -10.65 12.40 16.69
N GLY A 794 -9.50 11.83 17.07
CA GLY A 794 -8.82 10.80 16.30
C GLY A 794 -8.20 9.71 17.16
N ALA A 795 -8.04 8.52 16.57
CA ALA A 795 -7.41 7.35 17.18
C ALA A 795 -6.15 6.90 16.43
N SER A 796 -5.22 6.27 17.16
CA SER A 796 -4.00 5.66 16.59
C SER A 796 -4.33 4.38 15.81
N MET A 797 -3.32 3.75 15.19
CA MET A 797 -3.53 2.44 14.55
C MET A 797 -4.10 1.44 15.56
N ASN A 798 -5.12 0.68 15.17
CA ASN A 798 -5.75 -0.27 16.07
C ASN A 798 -4.93 -1.57 16.16
N SER A 799 -4.01 -1.59 17.14
CA SER A 799 -3.25 -2.79 17.50
C SER A 799 -4.11 -3.87 18.17
N TYR A 800 -5.24 -3.50 18.80
CA TYR A 800 -6.13 -4.44 19.48
C TYR A 800 -6.79 -5.39 18.48
N LEU A 801 -7.24 -4.85 17.35
CA LEU A 801 -7.72 -5.63 16.21
C LEU A 801 -6.67 -6.65 15.77
N LEU A 802 -5.43 -6.23 15.59
CA LEU A 802 -4.36 -7.08 15.05
C LEU A 802 -3.92 -8.18 16.03
N ASN A 803 -3.77 -7.83 17.32
CA ASN A 803 -3.11 -8.69 18.29
C ASN A 803 -4.09 -9.49 19.17
N HIS A 804 -5.33 -9.01 19.34
CA HIS A 804 -6.32 -9.67 20.18
C HIS A 804 -7.52 -10.17 19.39
N VAL A 805 -8.10 -9.34 18.53
CA VAL A 805 -9.39 -9.68 17.94
C VAL A 805 -9.24 -10.58 16.70
N TYR A 806 -8.38 -10.21 15.76
CA TYR A 806 -8.16 -10.94 14.51
C TYR A 806 -7.65 -12.38 14.71
N PRO A 807 -6.67 -12.67 15.60
CA PRO A 807 -6.23 -14.04 15.88
C PRO A 807 -7.32 -14.89 16.53
N ASN A 808 -8.26 -14.26 17.24
CA ASN A 808 -9.35 -14.92 17.96
C ASN A 808 -10.72 -14.83 17.25
N ARG A 809 -10.76 -14.39 15.99
CA ARG A 809 -12.01 -14.12 15.25
C ARG A 809 -12.98 -15.31 15.16
N HIS A 810 -12.44 -16.54 15.12
CA HIS A 810 -13.21 -17.78 15.14
C HIS A 810 -14.08 -17.95 16.41
N ARG A 811 -13.77 -17.23 17.50
CA ARG A 811 -14.57 -17.23 18.74
C ARG A 811 -15.76 -16.27 18.65
N LEU A 812 -15.73 -15.31 17.74
CA LEU A 812 -16.76 -14.28 17.60
C LEU A 812 -17.92 -14.75 16.74
N ASP A 813 -17.64 -15.55 15.71
CA ASP A 813 -18.65 -16.25 14.91
C ASP A 813 -18.14 -17.66 14.59
N ALA A 814 -18.82 -18.67 15.12
CA ALA A 814 -18.46 -20.08 14.90
C ALA A 814 -18.67 -20.52 13.44
N ASN A 815 -19.40 -19.74 12.65
CA ASN A 815 -19.58 -19.95 11.21
C ASN A 815 -18.60 -19.11 10.38
N ASP A 816 -17.75 -18.29 11.01
CA ASP A 816 -16.66 -17.58 10.34
C ASP A 816 -15.50 -18.55 10.08
N SER A 817 -15.71 -19.38 9.07
CA SER A 817 -14.73 -20.33 8.54
C SER A 817 -13.86 -19.70 7.44
N LEU A 818 -13.81 -18.37 7.35
CA LEU A 818 -13.00 -17.66 6.36
C LEU A 818 -11.61 -17.35 6.95
N ASP A 819 -10.57 -17.81 6.25
CA ASP A 819 -9.18 -17.46 6.56
C ASP A 819 -8.87 -15.98 6.27
N VAL A 820 -9.82 -15.23 5.69
CA VAL A 820 -9.75 -13.79 5.40
C VAL A 820 -10.94 -13.05 5.99
N VAL A 821 -10.69 -11.88 6.60
CA VAL A 821 -11.75 -11.00 7.12
C VAL A 821 -12.41 -10.26 5.94
N THR A 822 -13.72 -10.42 5.81
CA THR A 822 -14.52 -9.70 4.79
C THR A 822 -15.65 -8.92 5.45
N LEU A 823 -15.93 -7.71 4.97
CA LEU A 823 -17.09 -6.91 5.40
C LEU A 823 -18.43 -7.52 4.95
N SER A 824 -18.39 -8.51 4.06
CA SER A 824 -19.57 -9.23 3.54
C SER A 824 -20.04 -10.36 4.46
N SER A 825 -19.32 -10.62 5.56
CA SER A 825 -19.74 -11.55 6.61
C SER A 825 -20.26 -10.76 7.82
N MET A 826 -21.23 -11.32 8.57
CA MET A 826 -21.74 -10.67 9.78
C MET A 826 -20.65 -10.50 10.84
N GLY A 827 -19.80 -11.52 11.04
CA GLY A 827 -18.64 -11.45 11.94
C GLY A 827 -17.65 -10.37 11.51
N GLY A 828 -17.21 -10.38 10.25
CA GLY A 828 -16.27 -9.37 9.73
C GLY A 828 -16.84 -7.94 9.70
N PHE A 829 -18.14 -7.78 9.48
CA PHE A 829 -18.81 -6.48 9.59
C PHE A 829 -18.87 -5.97 11.04
N GLN A 830 -19.22 -6.83 12.00
CA GLN A 830 -19.23 -6.50 13.43
C GLN A 830 -17.83 -6.14 13.95
N MET A 831 -16.83 -6.92 13.54
CA MET A 831 -15.41 -6.66 13.77
C MET A 831 -15.01 -5.26 13.34
N ALA A 832 -15.29 -4.91 12.08
CA ALA A 832 -14.95 -3.61 11.51
C ALA A 832 -15.66 -2.47 12.26
N ILE A 833 -16.96 -2.59 12.54
CA ILE A 833 -17.70 -1.58 13.31
C ILE A 833 -17.10 -1.33 14.71
N ALA A 834 -16.62 -2.39 15.36
CA ALA A 834 -16.06 -2.30 16.71
C ALA A 834 -14.61 -1.83 16.76
N ASN A 835 -13.90 -1.84 15.63
CA ASN A 835 -12.44 -1.67 15.61
C ASN A 835 -11.93 -0.63 14.61
N ASP A 836 -12.73 -0.23 13.62
CA ASP A 836 -12.30 0.79 12.67
C ASP A 836 -12.42 2.20 13.28
N LYS A 837 -11.56 3.10 12.81
CA LYS A 837 -11.47 4.49 13.28
C LYS A 837 -12.78 5.24 13.01
N ASP A 838 -13.47 4.95 11.91
CA ASP A 838 -14.69 5.64 11.48
C ASP A 838 -15.78 5.70 12.57
N TYR A 839 -15.78 4.73 13.48
CA TYR A 839 -16.78 4.60 14.53
C TYR A 839 -16.40 5.28 15.85
N LEU A 840 -15.17 5.81 15.97
CA LEU A 840 -14.66 6.43 17.20
C LEU A 840 -15.58 7.56 17.71
N THR A 841 -15.88 8.54 16.86
CA THR A 841 -16.68 9.71 17.27
C THR A 841 -18.17 9.45 17.16
N THR A 842 -18.61 8.77 16.10
CA THR A 842 -20.04 8.52 15.86
C THR A 842 -20.66 7.62 16.92
N ARG A 843 -19.88 6.70 17.51
CA ARG A 843 -20.31 5.88 18.65
C ARG A 843 -20.53 6.69 19.92
N VAL A 844 -19.64 7.63 20.21
CA VAL A 844 -19.81 8.55 21.35
C VAL A 844 -21.05 9.42 21.14
N SER A 845 -21.19 10.01 19.94
CA SER A 845 -22.36 10.80 19.59
C SER A 845 -23.65 10.00 19.73
N TYR A 846 -23.67 8.75 19.27
CA TYR A 846 -24.81 7.84 19.45
C TYR A 846 -25.13 7.55 20.92
N LYS A 847 -24.11 7.19 21.73
CA LYS A 847 -24.30 6.80 23.13
C LYS A 847 -24.68 7.96 24.04
N LEU A 848 -24.21 9.17 23.72
CA LEU A 848 -24.46 10.38 24.49
C LEU A 848 -25.53 11.29 23.86
N ASN A 849 -26.18 10.87 22.77
CA ASN A 849 -27.19 11.64 22.05
C ASN A 849 -26.70 13.03 21.59
N LEU A 850 -25.48 13.10 21.06
CA LEU A 850 -24.90 14.33 20.50
C LEU A 850 -25.35 14.49 19.05
N THR A 851 -25.93 15.64 18.72
CA THR A 851 -26.59 15.90 17.42
C THR A 851 -25.85 16.89 16.52
N GLY A 852 -24.70 17.41 16.95
CA GLY A 852 -23.81 18.23 16.12
C GLY A 852 -22.88 17.39 15.23
N PRO A 853 -21.97 18.03 14.47
CA PRO A 853 -20.97 17.34 13.67
C PRO A 853 -20.15 16.33 14.50
N SER A 854 -19.99 15.12 13.98
CA SER A 854 -19.20 14.05 14.61
C SER A 854 -18.14 13.56 13.64
N VAL A 855 -16.91 14.03 13.79
CA VAL A 855 -15.86 13.92 12.75
C VAL A 855 -14.62 13.24 13.30
N ASN A 856 -14.20 12.16 12.64
CA ASN A 856 -12.87 11.59 12.87
C ASN A 856 -11.81 12.38 12.08
N VAL A 857 -10.72 12.75 12.75
CA VAL A 857 -9.61 13.52 12.18
C VAL A 857 -8.33 12.71 12.29
N GLN A 858 -7.50 12.70 11.25
CA GLN A 858 -6.23 11.97 11.22
C GLN A 858 -5.13 12.79 10.54
N THR A 859 -4.15 13.25 11.32
CA THR A 859 -2.96 13.99 10.83
C THR A 859 -1.68 13.54 11.54
N ALA A 860 -1.57 12.24 11.83
CA ALA A 860 -0.49 11.65 12.62
C ALA A 860 -0.34 12.33 14.00
N CYS A 861 0.87 12.71 14.42
CA CYS A 861 1.13 13.28 15.76
C CYS A 861 0.37 14.59 16.05
N SER A 862 -0.07 15.34 15.04
CA SER A 862 -0.82 16.60 15.22
C SER A 862 -2.34 16.41 15.35
N THR A 863 -2.84 15.19 15.20
CA THR A 863 -4.27 14.84 15.10
C THR A 863 -5.15 15.56 16.13
N SER A 864 -4.87 15.41 17.42
CA SER A 864 -5.77 15.93 18.45
C SER A 864 -5.73 17.46 18.57
N LEU A 865 -4.64 18.13 18.16
CA LEU A 865 -4.60 19.60 18.15
C LEU A 865 -5.31 20.16 16.89
N VAL A 866 -5.27 19.43 15.77
CA VAL A 866 -6.11 19.72 14.60
C VAL A 866 -7.59 19.54 14.94
N ALA A 867 -7.95 18.51 15.72
CA ALA A 867 -9.32 18.32 16.20
C ALA A 867 -9.82 19.52 17.03
N VAL A 868 -8.97 20.07 17.91
CA VAL A 868 -9.27 21.31 18.66
C VAL A 868 -9.45 22.50 17.72
N HIS A 869 -8.59 22.66 16.72
CA HIS A 869 -8.75 23.71 15.71
C HIS A 869 -10.11 23.62 15.00
N LEU A 870 -10.49 22.42 14.53
CA LEU A 870 -11.76 22.19 13.84
C LEU A 870 -12.98 22.44 14.74
N ALA A 871 -12.92 22.01 16.00
CA ALA A 871 -13.96 22.29 16.98
C ALA A 871 -14.13 23.80 17.23
N CYS A 872 -13.04 24.56 17.35
CA CYS A 872 -13.09 26.01 17.43
C CYS A 872 -13.72 26.63 16.17
N GLN A 873 -13.37 26.15 14.97
CA GLN A 873 -13.96 26.66 13.73
C GLN A 873 -15.47 26.38 13.66
N SER A 874 -15.92 25.19 14.07
CA SER A 874 -17.33 24.80 14.08
C SER A 874 -18.16 25.69 15.02
N LEU A 875 -17.64 26.00 16.21
CA LEU A 875 -18.26 26.93 17.16
C LEU A 875 -18.34 28.35 16.59
N LEU A 876 -17.26 28.84 15.97
CA LEU A 876 -17.23 30.19 15.40
C LEU A 876 -18.15 30.35 14.18
N GLN A 877 -18.40 29.27 13.45
CA GLN A 877 -19.31 29.24 12.30
C GLN A 877 -20.77 28.98 12.69
N GLY A 878 -21.04 28.69 13.97
CA GLY A 878 -22.39 28.39 14.45
C GLY A 878 -22.94 27.04 13.97
N GLU A 879 -22.05 26.08 13.64
CA GLU A 879 -22.43 24.70 13.32
C GLU A 879 -22.80 23.91 14.58
N CYS A 880 -22.24 24.30 15.72
CA CYS A 880 -22.52 23.77 17.06
C CYS A 880 -22.48 24.86 18.13
N ASP A 881 -22.99 24.56 19.31
CA ASP A 881 -23.01 25.45 20.48
C ASP A 881 -22.03 25.00 21.56
N LEU A 882 -21.74 23.70 21.57
CA LEU A 882 -20.76 23.05 22.42
C LEU A 882 -19.97 22.06 21.57
N ALA A 883 -18.66 21.94 21.78
CA ALA A 883 -17.84 21.00 21.03
C ALA A 883 -16.87 20.24 21.94
N LEU A 884 -16.82 18.93 21.77
CA LEU A 884 -15.79 18.08 22.35
C LEU A 884 -14.65 17.95 21.33
N ALA A 885 -13.41 18.06 21.81
CA ALA A 885 -12.22 17.89 20.99
C ALA A 885 -11.16 17.05 21.71
N GLY A 886 -10.56 16.08 21.02
CA GLY A 886 -9.61 15.19 21.68
C GLY A 886 -8.85 14.22 20.79
N GLY A 887 -8.25 13.23 21.43
CA GLY A 887 -7.57 12.12 20.75
C GLY A 887 -7.21 11.00 21.72
N VAL A 888 -7.03 9.80 21.17
CA VAL A 888 -6.72 8.59 21.94
C VAL A 888 -5.70 7.72 21.22
N SER A 889 -4.70 7.23 21.94
CA SER A 889 -3.69 6.30 21.47
C SER A 889 -3.59 5.16 22.47
N VAL A 890 -3.74 3.92 22.03
CA VAL A 890 -3.52 2.75 22.89
C VAL A 890 -2.75 1.69 22.10
N GLU A 891 -1.61 1.29 22.63
CA GLU A 891 -0.83 0.17 22.12
C GLU A 891 -1.22 -1.12 22.85
N THR A 892 -1.35 -2.21 22.11
CA THR A 892 -1.63 -3.54 22.67
C THR A 892 -0.71 -4.55 21.97
N PRO A 893 0.12 -5.32 22.71
CA PRO A 893 0.32 -5.26 24.16
C PRO A 893 1.05 -3.98 24.61
N GLN A 894 0.70 -3.46 25.80
CA GLN A 894 1.36 -2.28 26.38
C GLN A 894 2.74 -2.56 26.97
N ARG A 895 2.98 -3.80 27.44
CA ARG A 895 4.22 -4.23 28.09
C ARG A 895 5.25 -4.70 27.06
N ALA A 896 5.52 -3.84 26.09
CA ALA A 896 6.51 -4.05 25.04
C ALA A 896 7.44 -2.84 24.97
N GLY A 897 8.69 -3.10 24.62
CA GLY A 897 9.70 -2.08 24.32
C GLY A 897 9.91 -1.88 22.83
N HIS A 898 10.98 -1.18 22.46
CA HIS A 898 11.35 -0.94 21.07
C HIS A 898 12.82 -1.27 20.80
N LEU A 899 13.11 -1.69 19.56
CA LEU A 899 14.48 -1.84 19.11
C LEU A 899 15.04 -0.49 18.66
N TYR A 900 16.07 0.00 19.35
CA TYR A 900 16.76 1.21 18.93
C TYR A 900 17.50 0.99 17.60
N GLN A 901 17.26 1.91 16.66
CA GLN A 901 17.91 1.95 15.36
C GLN A 901 18.33 3.40 15.08
N GLU A 902 19.59 3.57 14.67
CA GLU A 902 20.11 4.88 14.29
C GLU A 902 19.31 5.43 13.09
N GLY A 903 18.93 6.71 13.15
CA GLY A 903 18.05 7.35 12.17
C GLY A 903 16.56 7.27 12.46
N MET A 904 16.12 6.48 13.44
CA MET A 904 14.74 6.48 13.93
C MET A 904 14.53 7.55 15.02
N ILE A 905 13.27 7.91 15.28
CA ILE A 905 12.89 8.93 16.27
C ILE A 905 12.86 8.42 17.71
N LEU A 906 13.07 7.12 17.95
CA LEU A 906 12.98 6.49 19.26
C LEU A 906 14.31 6.57 20.01
N SER A 907 14.22 6.86 21.30
CA SER A 907 15.36 7.02 22.20
C SER A 907 16.11 5.69 22.41
N PRO A 908 17.44 5.73 22.59
CA PRO A 908 18.24 4.53 22.85
C PRO A 908 18.10 3.99 24.28
N ASP A 909 17.45 4.72 25.18
CA ASP A 909 17.41 4.41 26.61
C ASP A 909 16.04 4.63 27.28
N GLY A 910 15.02 4.97 26.50
CA GLY A 910 13.64 5.09 27.00
C GLY A 910 13.27 6.47 27.53
N HIS A 911 14.18 7.45 27.49
CA HIS A 911 13.92 8.80 27.98
C HIS A 911 13.81 9.82 26.85
N CYS A 912 12.88 10.77 27.01
CA CYS A 912 12.74 11.93 26.13
C CYS A 912 13.43 13.14 26.76
N ARG A 913 14.52 13.62 26.15
CA ARG A 913 15.34 14.73 26.68
C ARG A 913 15.21 16.00 25.85
N ALA A 914 14.00 16.56 25.82
CA ALA A 914 13.70 17.72 24.99
C ALA A 914 14.63 18.90 25.29
N PHE A 915 15.26 19.43 24.25
CA PHE A 915 16.17 20.58 24.22
C PHE A 915 17.53 20.40 24.92
N ASP A 916 17.81 19.22 25.46
CA ASP A 916 19.07 18.90 26.12
C ASP A 916 20.16 18.53 25.10
N ALA A 917 21.43 18.72 25.45
CA ALA A 917 22.58 18.31 24.65
C ALA A 917 22.63 16.79 24.40
N GLN A 918 21.98 15.99 25.24
CA GLN A 918 21.85 14.54 25.11
C GLN A 918 20.53 14.09 24.48
N ALA A 919 19.81 15.00 23.79
CA ALA A 919 18.62 14.68 23.02
C ALA A 919 18.90 13.62 21.93
N ARG A 920 18.35 12.40 22.10
CA ARG A 920 18.56 11.26 21.19
C ARG A 920 17.29 10.52 20.77
N GLY A 921 16.12 11.14 20.93
CA GLY A 921 14.83 10.60 20.52
C GLY A 921 13.75 10.70 21.60
N THR A 922 12.59 10.14 21.28
CA THR A 922 11.40 10.08 22.13
C THR A 922 11.02 8.64 22.46
N ILE A 923 9.88 8.43 23.11
CA ILE A 923 9.31 7.09 23.36
C ILE A 923 7.81 7.13 23.08
N PHE A 924 7.28 6.21 22.27
CA PHE A 924 5.84 6.16 22.01
C PHE A 924 5.09 5.57 23.19
N GLY A 925 3.86 6.02 23.42
CA GLY A 925 3.01 5.49 24.48
C GLY A 925 1.53 5.73 24.30
N SER A 926 0.78 5.30 25.31
CA SER A 926 -0.68 5.29 25.32
C SER A 926 -1.26 6.46 26.13
N GLY A 927 -2.38 7.04 25.67
CA GLY A 927 -3.08 8.11 26.36
C GLY A 927 -4.35 8.58 25.66
N ALA A 928 -5.30 9.12 26.41
CA ALA A 928 -6.55 9.68 25.94
C ALA A 928 -6.80 11.05 26.59
N GLY A 929 -7.33 12.00 25.83
CA GLY A 929 -7.75 13.29 26.39
C GLY A 929 -8.86 13.93 25.57
N VAL A 930 -9.77 14.62 26.25
CA VAL A 930 -10.90 15.36 25.67
C VAL A 930 -11.06 16.70 26.41
N VAL A 931 -11.32 17.76 25.65
CA VAL A 931 -11.73 19.07 26.17
C VAL A 931 -13.11 19.45 25.67
N VAL A 932 -13.87 20.17 26.50
CA VAL A 932 -15.16 20.77 26.14
C VAL A 932 -14.96 22.25 25.86
N LEU A 933 -15.43 22.67 24.70
CA LEU A 933 -15.23 24.00 24.14
C LEU A 933 -16.57 24.69 23.91
N LYS A 934 -16.59 26.00 24.16
CA LYS A 934 -17.78 26.84 23.98
C LYS A 934 -17.38 28.27 23.60
N ARG A 935 -18.24 29.01 22.90
CA ARG A 935 -18.00 30.44 22.65
C ARG A 935 -17.88 31.18 23.98
N LEU A 936 -16.84 31.99 24.18
CA LEU A 936 -16.55 32.62 25.47
C LEU A 936 -17.73 33.46 25.99
N SER A 937 -18.42 34.19 25.11
CA SER A 937 -19.58 35.01 25.50
C SER A 937 -20.71 34.18 26.08
N GLU A 938 -20.92 32.97 25.55
CA GLU A 938 -21.97 32.05 26.02
C GLU A 938 -21.54 31.31 27.27
N ALA A 939 -20.26 30.92 27.37
CA ALA A 939 -19.72 30.34 28.59
C ALA A 939 -19.87 31.30 29.79
N ILE A 940 -19.62 32.59 29.55
CA ILE A 940 -19.83 33.64 30.54
C ILE A 940 -21.32 33.82 30.87
N ALA A 941 -22.19 33.83 29.86
CA ALA A 941 -23.62 34.02 30.05
C ALA A 941 -24.24 32.89 30.87
N ASP A 942 -23.77 31.67 30.66
CA ASP A 942 -24.27 30.46 31.33
C ASP A 942 -23.61 30.24 32.70
N GLY A 943 -22.57 31.00 33.03
CA GLY A 943 -21.85 30.89 34.31
C GLY A 943 -20.95 29.66 34.38
N ASP A 944 -20.45 29.20 33.24
CA ASP A 944 -19.58 28.03 33.14
C ASP A 944 -18.25 28.27 33.87
N GLN A 945 -17.68 27.20 34.42
CA GLN A 945 -16.30 27.21 34.88
C GLN A 945 -15.39 27.31 33.65
N ILE A 946 -14.54 28.34 33.60
CA ILE A 946 -13.60 28.55 32.47
C ILE A 946 -12.18 28.25 32.97
N TYR A 947 -11.53 27.24 32.40
CA TYR A 947 -10.14 26.92 32.70
C TYR A 947 -9.17 27.88 31.98
N ALA A 948 -9.40 28.10 30.70
CA ALA A 948 -8.62 28.97 29.83
C ALA A 948 -9.45 29.40 28.60
N VAL A 949 -8.90 30.32 27.81
CA VAL A 949 -9.49 30.80 26.57
C VAL A 949 -8.56 30.52 25.40
N VAL A 950 -9.04 29.83 24.38
CA VAL A 950 -8.39 29.75 23.06
C VAL A 950 -8.66 31.05 22.32
N LYS A 951 -7.59 31.84 22.12
CA LYS A 951 -7.65 33.13 21.42
C LYS A 951 -7.57 32.96 19.90
N GLY A 952 -6.85 31.95 19.45
CA GLY A 952 -6.66 31.67 18.04
C GLY A 952 -5.93 30.36 17.81
N SER A 953 -6.16 29.76 16.65
CA SER A 953 -5.47 28.56 16.21
C SER A 953 -5.24 28.60 14.70
N ALA A 954 -4.18 27.94 14.25
CA ALA A 954 -3.89 27.78 12.84
C ALA A 954 -3.35 26.38 12.55
N ILE A 955 -3.58 25.93 11.32
CA ILE A 955 -3.01 24.72 10.75
C ILE A 955 -2.37 25.02 9.41
N GLY A 956 -1.36 24.27 9.02
CA GLY A 956 -0.69 24.38 7.72
C GLY A 956 0.07 23.11 7.38
N ASN A 957 0.55 22.99 6.13
CA ASN A 957 1.36 21.86 5.72
C ASN A 957 2.70 22.31 5.12
N ASP A 958 3.76 21.57 5.42
CA ASP A 958 5.12 21.86 4.95
C ASP A 958 5.29 21.77 3.43
N GLY A 959 4.42 21.01 2.74
CA GLY A 959 4.49 20.75 1.31
C GLY A 959 5.71 19.92 0.91
N SER A 960 6.12 20.01 -0.36
CA SER A 960 7.25 19.25 -0.92
C SER A 960 8.62 19.87 -0.64
N GLN A 961 8.70 21.11 -0.15
CA GLN A 961 9.96 21.83 0.10
C GLN A 961 10.60 21.41 1.44
N LYS A 962 10.80 20.11 1.60
CA LYS A 962 11.49 19.45 2.70
C LYS A 962 12.19 18.19 2.16
N VAL A 963 13.24 17.75 2.83
CA VAL A 963 14.17 16.72 2.35
C VAL A 963 13.62 15.29 2.35
N GLY A 964 12.49 15.08 3.01
CA GLY A 964 11.78 13.80 2.98
C GLY A 964 10.41 13.93 3.62
N TYR A 965 9.54 12.96 3.37
CA TYR A 965 8.17 12.96 3.91
C TYR A 965 8.15 13.10 5.44
N LEU A 966 9.09 12.46 6.13
CA LEU A 966 9.26 12.44 7.59
C LEU A 966 9.99 13.67 8.15
N ALA A 967 10.66 14.47 7.31
CA ALA A 967 11.49 15.58 7.79
C ALA A 967 10.64 16.80 8.19
N PRO A 968 10.97 17.50 9.29
CA PRO A 968 10.31 18.75 9.64
C PRO A 968 10.81 19.92 8.78
N ARG A 969 10.00 20.99 8.68
CA ARG A 969 10.38 22.23 7.99
C ARG A 969 10.16 23.48 8.85
N ALA A 970 11.25 24.15 9.23
CA ALA A 970 11.21 25.35 10.08
C ALA A 970 10.27 26.45 9.52
N ALA A 971 10.33 26.71 8.21
CA ALA A 971 9.51 27.74 7.57
C ALA A 971 7.99 27.47 7.64
N GLY A 972 7.59 26.20 7.50
CA GLY A 972 6.18 25.79 7.61
C GLY A 972 5.66 25.95 9.04
N GLN A 973 6.48 25.58 10.02
CA GLN A 973 6.18 25.78 11.45
C GLN A 973 6.07 27.28 11.79
N ALA A 974 7.06 28.09 11.39
CA ALA A 974 7.06 29.53 11.63
C ALA A 974 5.83 30.22 11.03
N ALA A 975 5.42 29.82 9.82
CA ALA A 975 4.22 30.34 9.17
C ALA A 975 2.94 30.07 9.98
N VAL A 976 2.76 28.83 10.46
CA VAL A 976 1.58 28.46 11.27
C VAL A 976 1.58 29.19 12.62
N ILE A 977 2.74 29.34 13.26
CA ILE A 977 2.87 30.10 14.52
C ILE A 977 2.48 31.57 14.31
N SER A 978 3.05 32.23 13.29
CA SER A 978 2.72 33.62 12.96
C SER A 978 1.25 33.78 12.59
N GLN A 979 0.65 32.81 11.89
CA GLN A 979 -0.77 32.85 11.54
C GLN A 979 -1.66 32.72 12.78
N ALA A 980 -1.36 31.79 13.69
CA ALA A 980 -2.12 31.62 14.92
C ALA A 980 -2.07 32.88 15.81
N LEU A 981 -0.91 33.52 15.94
CA LEU A 981 -0.75 34.79 16.65
C LEU A 981 -1.55 35.92 15.99
N ALA A 982 -1.52 35.98 14.64
CA ALA A 982 -2.29 36.97 13.89
C ALA A 982 -3.82 36.75 14.02
N VAL A 983 -4.28 35.51 13.99
CA VAL A 983 -5.70 35.15 14.21
C VAL A 983 -6.12 35.49 15.64
N ALA A 984 -5.25 35.24 16.62
CA ALA A 984 -5.49 35.58 18.01
C ALA A 984 -5.51 37.09 18.28
N GLY A 985 -4.92 37.90 17.39
CA GLY A 985 -4.72 39.33 17.62
C GLY A 985 -3.77 39.60 18.79
N VAL A 986 -2.79 38.72 19.00
CA VAL A 986 -1.89 38.72 20.16
C VAL A 986 -0.46 38.96 19.71
N GLU A 987 0.21 39.90 20.37
CA GLU A 987 1.63 40.17 20.14
C GLU A 987 2.51 39.05 20.73
N PRO A 988 3.58 38.61 20.03
CA PRO A 988 4.47 37.56 20.53
C PRO A 988 5.10 37.87 21.89
N ASP A 989 5.30 39.16 22.22
CA ASP A 989 5.89 39.60 23.49
C ASP A 989 5.03 39.31 24.74
N SER A 990 3.76 38.97 24.53
CA SER A 990 2.81 38.65 25.59
C SER A 990 2.66 37.15 25.85
N ILE A 991 3.19 36.29 24.96
CA ILE A 991 3.27 34.85 25.20
C ILE A 991 4.46 34.57 26.10
N THR A 992 4.21 34.06 27.31
CA THR A 992 5.26 33.84 28.33
C THR A 992 5.50 32.36 28.63
N TYR A 993 4.75 31.47 27.99
CA TYR A 993 5.00 30.03 28.00
C TYR A 993 4.71 29.41 26.63
N VAL A 994 5.56 28.50 26.18
CA VAL A 994 5.31 27.65 25.01
C VAL A 994 5.42 26.19 25.43
N GLU A 995 4.32 25.47 25.26
CA GLU A 995 4.33 24.01 25.23
C GLU A 995 4.70 23.56 23.83
N ALA A 996 5.94 23.09 23.68
CA ALA A 996 6.48 22.67 22.40
C ALA A 996 5.98 21.29 21.97
N HIS A 997 6.22 20.95 20.71
CA HIS A 997 6.17 19.57 20.27
C HIS A 997 7.31 18.77 20.91
N GLY A 998 8.54 19.30 20.95
CA GLY A 998 9.64 18.89 21.81
C GLY A 998 9.83 17.38 21.93
N THR A 999 10.33 16.75 20.85
CA THR A 999 10.50 15.30 20.77
C THR A 999 11.80 14.80 21.37
N GLY A 1000 12.72 15.68 21.80
CA GLY A 1000 14.00 15.22 22.31
C GLY A 1000 14.89 14.65 21.21
N THR A 1001 14.64 15.03 19.95
CA THR A 1001 15.46 14.59 18.81
C THR A 1001 16.55 15.61 18.53
N GLU A 1002 17.74 15.12 18.16
CA GLU A 1002 18.93 15.94 17.94
C GLU A 1002 18.70 17.07 16.91
N LEU A 1003 17.96 16.78 15.83
CA LEU A 1003 17.65 17.75 14.77
C LEU A 1003 16.28 18.43 14.93
N GLY A 1004 15.28 17.74 15.50
CA GLY A 1004 13.93 18.28 15.58
C GLY A 1004 13.81 19.44 16.56
N ASP A 1005 14.46 19.34 17.72
CA ASP A 1005 14.39 20.35 18.76
C ASP A 1005 15.00 21.70 18.31
N PRO A 1006 16.20 21.75 17.68
CA PRO A 1006 16.73 22.99 17.11
C PRO A 1006 15.85 23.60 16.02
N ILE A 1007 15.26 22.77 15.14
CA ILE A 1007 14.37 23.23 14.07
C ILE A 1007 13.11 23.90 14.65
N GLU A 1008 12.53 23.32 15.69
CA GLU A 1008 11.35 23.87 16.34
C GLU A 1008 11.66 25.21 17.04
N VAL A 1009 12.76 25.29 17.80
CA VAL A 1009 13.14 26.54 18.49
C VAL A 1009 13.51 27.63 17.49
N ALA A 1010 14.15 27.28 16.37
CA ALA A 1010 14.43 28.22 15.29
C ALA A 1010 13.13 28.77 14.67
N ALA A 1011 12.14 27.91 14.40
CA ALA A 1011 10.85 28.32 13.86
C ALA A 1011 10.06 29.23 14.81
N LEU A 1012 10.01 28.87 16.10
CA LEU A 1012 9.43 29.70 17.16
C LEU A 1012 10.13 31.05 17.26
N THR A 1013 11.46 31.06 17.22
CA THR A 1013 12.27 32.28 17.29
C THR A 1013 11.98 33.18 16.10
N GLN A 1014 11.95 32.62 14.89
CA GLN A 1014 11.63 33.34 13.67
C GLN A 1014 10.24 34.00 13.76
N ALA A 1015 9.22 33.25 14.21
CA ALA A 1015 7.87 33.76 14.33
C ALA A 1015 7.73 34.85 15.41
N PHE A 1016 8.44 34.74 16.53
CA PHE A 1016 8.40 35.74 17.61
C PHE A 1016 9.17 37.02 17.26
N ARG A 1017 10.27 36.90 16.50
CA ARG A 1017 11.11 38.02 16.09
C ARG A 1017 10.39 39.01 15.17
N SER A 1018 9.24 38.68 14.61
CA SER A 1018 8.41 39.64 13.87
C SER A 1018 7.75 40.69 14.77
N GLY A 1019 7.59 40.42 16.06
CA GLY A 1019 6.92 41.31 17.02
C GLY A 1019 7.74 41.69 18.25
N THR A 1020 8.88 41.05 18.52
CA THR A 1020 9.70 41.38 19.69
C THR A 1020 11.20 41.10 19.54
N HIS A 1021 12.01 41.98 20.13
CA HIS A 1021 13.46 41.80 20.30
C HIS A 1021 13.85 41.32 21.70
N ARG A 1022 12.89 41.15 22.62
CA ARG A 1022 13.18 40.61 23.96
C ARG A 1022 13.79 39.21 23.84
N GLN A 1023 14.69 38.90 24.76
CA GLN A 1023 15.36 37.61 24.89
C GLN A 1023 15.00 37.02 26.25
N GLN A 1024 15.04 35.68 26.36
CA GLN A 1024 14.94 34.97 27.64
C GLN A 1024 13.72 35.37 28.52
N PHE A 1025 12.58 35.66 27.92
CA PHE A 1025 11.36 36.07 28.65
C PHE A 1025 10.24 35.03 28.60
N CYS A 1026 10.31 34.09 27.65
CA CYS A 1026 9.28 33.08 27.43
C CYS A 1026 9.78 31.71 27.89
N ALA A 1027 9.08 31.08 28.82
CA ALA A 1027 9.41 29.73 29.24
C ALA A 1027 9.06 28.72 28.14
N LEU A 1028 9.92 27.72 27.94
CA LEU A 1028 9.75 26.62 27.00
C LEU A 1028 9.72 25.29 27.77
N GLY A 1029 8.82 24.39 27.39
CA GLY A 1029 8.77 23.05 27.97
C GLY A 1029 8.14 22.03 27.03
N SER A 1030 8.31 20.75 27.36
CA SER A 1030 7.65 19.63 26.67
C SER A 1030 7.17 18.60 27.68
N VAL A 1031 5.88 18.28 27.63
CA VAL A 1031 5.23 17.22 28.42
C VAL A 1031 5.71 15.82 28.04
N LYS A 1032 6.31 15.66 26.85
CA LYS A 1032 6.83 14.37 26.41
C LYS A 1032 7.99 13.89 27.28
N THR A 1033 8.63 14.80 28.02
CA THR A 1033 9.64 14.46 29.03
C THR A 1033 9.03 13.75 30.25
N ASN A 1034 7.73 13.92 30.52
CA ASN A 1034 7.01 13.25 31.59
C ASN A 1034 6.36 11.93 31.13
N VAL A 1035 5.69 11.94 29.98
CA VAL A 1035 4.78 10.84 29.57
C VAL A 1035 5.11 10.23 28.21
N GLY A 1036 6.23 10.63 27.59
CA GLY A 1036 6.56 10.23 26.22
C GLY A 1036 5.66 10.86 25.15
N HIS A 1037 5.80 10.37 23.92
CA HIS A 1037 5.04 10.78 22.76
C HIS A 1037 3.76 9.93 22.62
N LEU A 1038 2.62 10.45 23.06
CA LEU A 1038 1.32 9.76 23.06
C LEU A 1038 0.65 9.70 21.66
N ASN A 1039 1.44 9.54 20.61
CA ASN A 1039 1.05 9.51 19.20
C ASN A 1039 -0.03 10.57 18.85
N VAL A 1040 -1.21 10.16 18.38
CA VAL A 1040 -2.33 11.05 18.00
C VAL A 1040 -2.89 11.89 19.16
N ALA A 1041 -2.69 11.48 20.42
CA ALA A 1041 -3.12 12.20 21.62
C ALA A 1041 -2.06 13.22 22.10
N SER A 1042 -0.90 13.32 21.44
CA SER A 1042 0.19 14.21 21.86
C SER A 1042 -0.20 15.70 21.87
N GLY A 1043 -1.10 16.12 20.98
CA GLY A 1043 -1.58 17.49 20.96
C GLY A 1043 -2.47 17.84 22.15
N ILE A 1044 -3.30 16.88 22.61
CA ILE A 1044 -4.30 17.14 23.65
C ILE A 1044 -3.67 17.10 25.04
N VAL A 1045 -2.67 16.24 25.26
CA VAL A 1045 -1.89 16.24 26.51
C VAL A 1045 -1.11 17.56 26.69
N GLY A 1046 -0.51 18.09 25.62
CA GLY A 1046 0.15 19.40 25.64
C GLY A 1046 -0.84 20.54 25.89
N LEU A 1047 -2.02 20.49 25.26
CA LEU A 1047 -3.08 21.46 25.48
C LEU A 1047 -3.57 21.46 26.94
N ILE A 1048 -3.91 20.29 27.48
CA ILE A 1048 -4.40 20.15 28.85
C ILE A 1048 -3.34 20.63 29.85
N LYS A 1049 -2.06 20.30 29.66
CA LYS A 1049 -0.97 20.84 30.48
C LYS A 1049 -0.95 22.37 30.44
N ALA A 1050 -0.98 22.98 29.27
CA ALA A 1050 -0.94 24.44 29.14
C ALA A 1050 -2.17 25.13 29.76
N VAL A 1051 -3.36 24.52 29.63
CA VAL A 1051 -4.60 24.97 30.29
C VAL A 1051 -4.46 24.89 31.81
N LEU A 1052 -3.93 23.79 32.36
CA LEU A 1052 -3.69 23.62 33.79
C LEU A 1052 -2.64 24.60 34.33
N CYS A 1053 -1.57 24.87 33.57
CA CYS A 1053 -0.58 25.90 33.90
C CYS A 1053 -1.24 27.29 34.05
N LEU A 1054 -2.16 27.65 33.14
CA LEU A 1054 -2.89 28.91 33.20
C LEU A 1054 -3.85 28.95 34.40
N HIS A 1055 -4.58 27.86 34.62
CA HIS A 1055 -5.54 27.73 35.70
C HIS A 1055 -4.88 27.84 37.08
N HIS A 1056 -3.81 27.06 37.32
CA HIS A 1056 -3.05 27.06 38.57
C HIS A 1056 -2.02 28.19 38.68
N ARG A 1057 -1.76 28.91 37.58
CA ARG A 1057 -0.78 30.01 37.49
C ARG A 1057 0.63 29.57 37.90
N LYS A 1058 1.03 28.37 37.49
CA LYS A 1058 2.35 27.77 37.76
C LYS A 1058 2.91 27.12 36.51
N LEU A 1059 4.23 27.04 36.42
CA LEU A 1059 4.96 26.36 35.35
C LEU A 1059 5.67 25.12 35.91
N PRO A 1060 5.27 23.90 35.52
CA PRO A 1060 5.93 22.67 35.93
C PRO A 1060 7.26 22.46 35.20
N PRO A 1061 8.20 21.68 35.76
CA PRO A 1061 9.48 21.37 35.12
C PRO A 1061 9.31 20.56 33.83
N SER A 1062 10.11 20.88 32.82
CA SER A 1062 10.47 19.99 31.71
C SER A 1062 11.62 19.10 32.20
N LEU A 1063 11.41 17.79 32.19
CA LEU A 1063 12.37 16.83 32.78
C LEU A 1063 13.57 16.61 31.88
N HIS A 1064 14.63 16.01 32.47
CA HIS A 1064 15.86 15.59 31.78
C HIS A 1064 16.62 16.70 31.04
N PHE A 1065 16.49 17.94 31.52
CA PHE A 1065 17.22 19.08 30.99
C PHE A 1065 18.34 19.50 31.96
N GLU A 1066 19.57 19.18 31.60
CA GLU A 1066 20.79 19.52 32.35
C GLU A 1066 21.64 20.55 31.60
N THR A 1067 21.90 20.31 30.32
CA THR A 1067 22.76 21.15 29.48
C THR A 1067 22.03 21.51 28.19
N PRO A 1068 21.91 22.80 27.81
CA PRO A 1068 21.22 23.18 26.59
C PRO A 1068 21.90 22.57 25.35
N ASN A 1069 21.10 22.11 24.39
CA ASN A 1069 21.60 21.63 23.11
C ASN A 1069 22.41 22.75 22.42
N PRO A 1070 23.69 22.51 22.05
CA PRO A 1070 24.57 23.52 21.51
C PRO A 1070 24.14 24.04 20.12
N GLN A 1071 23.26 23.34 19.43
CA GLN A 1071 22.66 23.78 18.17
C GLN A 1071 21.54 24.82 18.38
N ILE A 1072 21.14 25.08 19.63
CA ILE A 1072 20.09 26.04 19.98
C ILE A 1072 20.72 27.27 20.63
N ASP A 1073 20.64 28.42 19.95
CA ASP A 1073 21.06 29.70 20.51
C ASP A 1073 19.99 30.26 21.46
N PHE A 1074 19.84 29.63 22.63
CA PHE A 1074 18.89 30.08 23.63
C PHE A 1074 19.17 31.53 24.05
N ALA A 1075 20.43 31.88 24.33
CA ALA A 1075 20.83 33.19 24.81
C ALA A 1075 20.28 34.34 23.95
N ASN A 1076 20.31 34.19 22.62
CA ASN A 1076 19.78 35.20 21.70
C ASN A 1076 18.33 34.95 21.25
N SER A 1077 17.66 33.93 21.77
CA SER A 1077 16.25 33.64 21.51
C SER A 1077 15.30 34.25 22.57
N PRO A 1078 13.99 34.34 22.29
CA PRO A 1078 12.97 34.64 23.30
C PRO A 1078 12.89 33.63 24.46
N PHE A 1079 13.41 32.42 24.28
CA PHE A 1079 13.01 31.23 25.05
C PHE A 1079 14.07 30.77 26.05
N PHE A 1080 13.64 30.33 27.22
CA PHE A 1080 14.48 29.56 28.16
C PHE A 1080 13.72 28.30 28.59
N VAL A 1081 14.43 27.18 28.80
CA VAL A 1081 13.78 25.93 29.24
C VAL A 1081 13.43 26.03 30.73
N ASN A 1082 12.18 25.73 31.08
CA ASN A 1082 11.75 25.68 32.47
C ASN A 1082 12.03 24.30 33.08
N SER A 1083 13.09 24.15 33.88
CA SER A 1083 13.46 22.87 34.52
C SER A 1083 13.04 22.73 35.98
N THR A 1084 12.33 23.72 36.55
CA THR A 1084 11.88 23.70 37.95
C THR A 1084 10.42 24.17 38.07
N LEU A 1085 9.69 23.68 39.06
CA LEU A 1085 8.39 24.23 39.41
C LEU A 1085 8.55 25.70 39.83
N ARG A 1086 7.77 26.60 39.23
CA ARG A 1086 7.75 28.02 39.62
C ARG A 1086 6.35 28.61 39.52
N ASP A 1087 6.11 29.64 40.32
CA ASP A 1087 4.94 30.50 40.11
C ASP A 1087 5.08 31.22 38.77
N TRP A 1088 3.98 31.30 38.02
CA TRP A 1088 3.99 31.91 36.71
C TRP A 1088 3.82 33.42 36.83
N GLU A 1089 4.85 34.12 37.28
CA GLU A 1089 4.85 35.58 37.31
C GLU A 1089 5.12 36.15 35.91
N THR A 1090 4.37 37.19 35.51
CA THR A 1090 4.53 37.86 34.21
C THR A 1090 4.28 39.36 34.36
N ASP A 1091 5.08 40.15 33.65
CA ASP A 1091 4.90 41.61 33.49
C ASP A 1091 3.84 41.96 32.45
N ARG A 1092 3.40 40.98 31.65
CA ARG A 1092 2.35 41.11 30.63
C ARG A 1092 1.15 40.26 31.01
N LEU A 1093 0.13 40.93 31.54
CA LEU A 1093 -1.20 40.36 31.78
C LEU A 1093 -2.14 40.66 30.61
N PRO A 1094 -3.10 39.77 30.30
CA PRO A 1094 -3.31 38.45 30.92
C PRO A 1094 -2.21 37.44 30.56
N ARG A 1095 -2.02 36.40 31.39
CA ARG A 1095 -1.07 35.31 31.10
C ARG A 1095 -1.48 34.61 29.83
N ARG A 1096 -0.51 34.33 28.96
CA ARG A 1096 -0.74 33.64 27.69
C ARG A 1096 0.30 32.56 27.46
N ALA A 1097 -0.17 31.43 26.95
CA ALA A 1097 0.64 30.32 26.47
C ALA A 1097 0.38 30.07 25.00
N SER A 1098 1.25 29.31 24.35
CA SER A 1098 0.90 28.63 23.12
C SER A 1098 1.33 27.16 23.12
N VAL A 1099 0.70 26.37 22.26
CA VAL A 1099 0.88 24.92 22.16
C VAL A 1099 1.19 24.58 20.71
N ASN A 1100 2.28 23.85 20.48
CA ASN A 1100 2.71 23.41 19.16
C ASN A 1100 2.52 21.89 19.01
N SER A 1101 1.99 21.44 17.87
CA SER A 1101 1.95 20.01 17.54
C SER A 1101 2.21 19.76 16.06
N LEU A 1102 3.19 18.90 15.78
CA LEU A 1102 3.80 18.73 14.46
C LEU A 1102 3.60 17.28 14.01
N GLY A 1103 2.89 17.09 12.90
CA GLY A 1103 2.57 15.77 12.36
C GLY A 1103 3.60 15.28 11.35
N ILE A 1104 3.94 13.99 11.40
CA ILE A 1104 4.57 13.31 10.27
C ILE A 1104 3.71 13.53 9.00
N GLY A 1105 4.36 13.77 7.87
CA GLY A 1105 3.70 14.24 6.64
C GLY A 1105 3.65 15.77 6.53
N GLY A 1106 3.91 16.51 7.62
CA GLY A 1106 4.14 17.96 7.62
C GLY A 1106 2.94 18.82 7.99
N THR A 1107 1.84 18.24 8.48
CA THR A 1107 0.71 19.02 8.99
C THR A 1107 1.02 19.55 10.40
N ASN A 1108 1.21 20.86 10.49
CA ASN A 1108 1.54 21.59 11.72
C ASN A 1108 0.31 22.28 12.27
N ALA A 1109 0.15 22.27 13.60
CA ALA A 1109 -0.92 22.96 14.31
C ALA A 1109 -0.36 23.81 15.46
N HIS A 1110 -0.86 25.03 15.62
CA HIS A 1110 -0.49 25.93 16.70
C HIS A 1110 -1.73 26.57 17.33
N VAL A 1111 -1.80 26.59 18.67
CA VAL A 1111 -2.93 27.14 19.44
C VAL A 1111 -2.41 28.18 20.42
N VAL A 1112 -3.05 29.35 20.48
CA VAL A 1112 -2.77 30.44 21.44
C VAL A 1112 -3.83 30.43 22.53
N LEU A 1113 -3.38 30.39 23.78
CA LEU A 1113 -4.20 30.35 24.98
C LEU A 1113 -4.01 31.61 25.84
N GLU A 1114 -5.06 31.98 26.56
CA GLU A 1114 -5.08 33.06 27.53
C GLU A 1114 -5.75 32.59 28.84
N ALA A 1115 -5.31 33.13 29.97
CA ALA A 1115 -5.93 32.85 31.26
C ALA A 1115 -7.41 33.27 31.26
N ALA A 1116 -8.25 32.50 31.96
CA ALA A 1116 -9.66 32.80 32.11
C ALA A 1116 -9.90 34.23 32.66
N PRO A 1117 -10.93 34.95 32.18
CA PRO A 1117 -11.23 36.29 32.66
C PRO A 1117 -11.62 36.27 34.14
N GLN A 1118 -11.15 37.25 34.91
CA GLN A 1118 -11.62 37.44 36.29
C GLN A 1118 -13.05 37.97 36.25
N GLN A 1119 -14.01 37.14 36.61
CA GLN A 1119 -15.41 37.56 36.73
C GLN A 1119 -15.77 37.82 38.19
N PRO A 1120 -16.39 38.98 38.50
CA PRO A 1120 -17.01 39.18 39.80
C PRO A 1120 -18.12 38.15 39.94
N ARG A 1121 -18.00 37.23 40.91
CA ARG A 1121 -19.06 36.26 41.20
C ARG A 1121 -20.32 37.05 41.57
N PRO A 1122 -21.44 36.94 40.84
CA PRO A 1122 -22.68 37.57 41.28
C PRO A 1122 -23.04 37.00 42.65
N LEU A 1123 -23.27 37.86 43.64
CA LEU A 1123 -23.78 37.46 44.95
C LEU A 1123 -25.16 36.83 44.74
N SER A 1124 -25.23 35.51 44.70
CA SER A 1124 -26.48 34.79 44.48
C SER A 1124 -27.26 34.75 45.80
N PRO A 1125 -28.53 35.20 45.84
CA PRO A 1125 -29.38 35.07 47.03
C PRO A 1125 -29.68 33.60 47.41
N ILE A 1126 -29.25 32.64 46.58
CA ILE A 1126 -29.29 31.20 46.85
C ILE A 1126 -28.23 30.78 47.88
N ALA A 1127 -27.11 31.51 48.01
CA ALA A 1127 -26.04 31.21 48.96
C ALA A 1127 -26.46 31.39 50.44
N ASP A 1128 -27.53 32.17 50.70
CA ASP A 1128 -28.04 32.45 52.04
C ASP A 1128 -29.08 31.43 52.55
N ARG A 1129 -29.28 30.30 51.85
CA ARG A 1129 -30.20 29.26 52.29
C ARG A 1129 -29.62 28.51 53.50
N PRO A 1130 -30.40 28.23 54.55
CA PRO A 1130 -29.88 27.53 55.74
C PRO A 1130 -29.49 26.06 55.47
N LEU A 1131 -30.03 25.46 54.41
CA LEU A 1131 -29.73 24.10 53.96
C LEU A 1131 -29.70 24.05 52.43
N HIS A 1132 -28.79 23.24 51.90
CA HIS A 1132 -28.71 22.87 50.50
C HIS A 1132 -28.90 21.35 50.36
N LEU A 1133 -29.44 20.93 49.21
CA LEU A 1133 -29.68 19.52 48.91
C LEU A 1133 -28.59 19.01 47.97
N LEU A 1134 -27.71 18.16 48.47
CA LEU A 1134 -26.77 17.41 47.64
C LEU A 1134 -27.43 16.10 47.20
N THR A 1135 -27.63 15.90 45.90
CA THR A 1135 -28.07 14.61 45.37
C THR A 1135 -26.95 13.93 44.61
N LEU A 1136 -26.78 12.63 44.88
CA LEU A 1136 -25.86 11.75 44.17
C LEU A 1136 -26.67 10.62 43.55
N SER A 1137 -26.31 10.21 42.35
CA SER A 1137 -26.92 9.04 41.74
C SER A 1137 -25.92 8.20 40.96
N ALA A 1138 -26.16 6.89 40.88
CA ALA A 1138 -25.37 5.96 40.10
C ALA A 1138 -26.22 4.79 39.61
N LYS A 1139 -25.71 4.02 38.64
CA LYS A 1139 -26.39 2.85 38.09
C LYS A 1139 -26.30 1.60 38.96
N THR A 1140 -25.39 1.56 39.93
CA THR A 1140 -25.25 0.46 40.89
C THR A 1140 -25.07 0.97 42.32
N PRO A 1141 -25.38 0.17 43.36
CA PRO A 1141 -25.13 0.55 44.75
C PRO A 1141 -23.64 0.79 45.04
N ALA A 1142 -22.76 -0.03 44.47
CA ALA A 1142 -21.31 0.08 44.64
C ALA A 1142 -20.77 1.38 44.03
N ALA A 1143 -21.24 1.75 42.84
CA ALA A 1143 -20.87 3.01 42.20
C ALA A 1143 -21.37 4.23 42.99
N LEU A 1144 -22.57 4.16 43.60
CA LEU A 1144 -23.05 5.23 44.48
C LEU A 1144 -22.17 5.39 45.73
N GLN A 1145 -21.73 4.27 46.32
CA GLN A 1145 -20.79 4.31 47.45
C GLN A 1145 -19.42 4.87 47.03
N ALA A 1146 -18.90 4.48 45.88
CA ALA A 1146 -17.64 5.03 45.35
C ALA A 1146 -17.77 6.54 45.08
N LEU A 1147 -18.88 6.98 44.49
CA LEU A 1147 -19.16 8.40 44.26
C LEU A 1147 -19.25 9.18 45.59
N ALA A 1148 -19.93 8.64 46.60
CA ALA A 1148 -19.98 9.26 47.93
C ALA A 1148 -18.60 9.38 48.57
N ARG A 1149 -17.72 8.37 48.43
CA ARG A 1149 -16.31 8.45 48.89
C ARG A 1149 -15.54 9.55 48.16
N ARG A 1150 -15.73 9.69 46.83
CA ARG A 1150 -15.12 10.79 46.06
C ARG A 1150 -15.61 12.16 46.52
N TYR A 1151 -16.89 12.30 46.85
CA TYR A 1151 -17.41 13.55 47.43
C TYR A 1151 -16.86 13.83 48.83
N VAL A 1152 -16.67 12.81 49.68
CA VAL A 1152 -15.98 12.99 50.96
C VAL A 1152 -14.54 13.49 50.76
N GLN A 1153 -13.82 12.91 49.80
CA GLN A 1153 -12.46 13.34 49.47
C GLN A 1153 -12.46 14.78 48.94
N PHE A 1154 -13.34 15.11 48.00
CA PHE A 1154 -13.52 16.47 47.50
C PHE A 1154 -13.80 17.49 48.61
N CYS A 1155 -14.70 17.17 49.55
CA CYS A 1155 -14.98 18.03 50.71
C CYS A 1155 -13.75 18.21 51.62
N THR A 1156 -12.86 17.22 51.67
CA THR A 1156 -11.60 17.28 52.44
C THR A 1156 -10.59 18.18 51.75
N ASP A 1157 -10.45 18.05 50.43
CA ASP A 1157 -9.45 18.80 49.65
C ASP A 1157 -9.89 20.24 49.36
N HIS A 1158 -11.19 20.52 49.41
CA HIS A 1158 -11.78 21.83 49.13
C HIS A 1158 -12.77 22.29 50.22
N PRO A 1159 -12.31 22.51 51.47
CA PRO A 1159 -13.18 22.92 52.58
C PRO A 1159 -13.86 24.28 52.36
N ASP A 1160 -13.23 25.16 51.57
CA ASP A 1160 -13.71 26.51 51.25
C ASP A 1160 -14.55 26.57 49.96
N ALA A 1161 -14.85 25.43 49.34
CA ALA A 1161 -15.69 25.38 48.15
C ALA A 1161 -17.11 25.91 48.45
N PRO A 1162 -17.68 26.77 47.59
CA PRO A 1162 -19.05 27.25 47.76
C PRO A 1162 -20.06 26.12 47.65
N PHE A 1163 -20.61 25.70 48.79
CA PHE A 1163 -21.44 24.50 48.85
C PHE A 1163 -22.71 24.58 48.00
N ALA A 1164 -23.26 25.79 47.82
CA ALA A 1164 -24.39 26.04 46.95
C ALA A 1164 -24.11 25.62 45.49
N ASP A 1165 -22.90 25.91 44.99
CA ASP A 1165 -22.50 25.61 43.61
C ASP A 1165 -22.22 24.12 43.45
N VAL A 1166 -21.59 23.49 44.45
CA VAL A 1166 -21.41 22.03 44.50
C VAL A 1166 -22.76 21.31 44.40
N CYS A 1167 -23.75 21.75 45.18
CA CYS A 1167 -25.11 21.20 45.12
C CYS A 1167 -25.79 21.51 43.79
N PHE A 1168 -25.61 22.71 43.24
CA PHE A 1168 -26.17 23.09 41.94
C PHE A 1168 -25.64 22.16 40.84
N THR A 1169 -24.32 22.06 40.68
CA THR A 1169 -23.68 21.20 39.68
C THR A 1169 -24.07 19.72 39.85
N ALA A 1170 -24.12 19.21 41.08
CA ALA A 1170 -24.52 17.84 41.34
C ALA A 1170 -25.99 17.56 40.94
N ASN A 1171 -26.87 18.56 41.03
CA ASN A 1171 -28.30 18.40 40.77
C ASN A 1171 -28.71 18.74 39.33
N SER A 1172 -28.01 19.63 38.64
CA SER A 1172 -28.36 20.08 37.28
C SER A 1172 -27.37 19.64 36.20
N GLY A 1173 -26.12 19.35 36.56
CA GLY A 1173 -25.06 18.98 35.64
C GLY A 1173 -24.73 17.49 35.61
N ARG A 1174 -25.60 16.63 36.17
CA ARG A 1174 -25.42 15.18 36.27
C ARG A 1174 -26.70 14.44 35.88
N SER A 1175 -26.57 13.39 35.09
CA SER A 1175 -27.73 12.57 34.71
C SER A 1175 -28.28 11.80 35.93
N PRO A 1176 -29.60 11.74 36.11
CA PRO A 1176 -30.20 11.04 37.25
C PRO A 1176 -30.32 9.52 37.00
N PHE A 1177 -29.71 8.71 37.86
CA PHE A 1177 -29.75 7.24 37.79
C PHE A 1177 -30.63 6.60 38.87
N ALA A 1178 -30.76 5.27 38.86
CA ALA A 1178 -31.72 4.52 39.71
C ALA A 1178 -31.33 4.48 41.20
N HIS A 1179 -30.04 4.38 41.53
CA HIS A 1179 -29.59 4.40 42.92
C HIS A 1179 -29.27 5.83 43.31
N ARG A 1180 -29.99 6.37 44.31
CA ARG A 1180 -29.92 7.78 44.67
C ARG A 1180 -29.64 7.95 46.16
N LEU A 1181 -28.84 8.96 46.48
CA LEU A 1181 -28.61 9.47 47.82
C LEU A 1181 -28.93 10.97 47.81
N ALA A 1182 -29.67 11.44 48.80
CA ALA A 1182 -29.94 12.85 48.99
C ALA A 1182 -29.59 13.24 50.42
N ILE A 1183 -28.77 14.28 50.57
CA ILE A 1183 -28.31 14.80 51.87
C ILE A 1183 -28.66 16.28 51.93
N ALA A 1184 -29.35 16.67 53.00
CA ALA A 1184 -29.56 18.08 53.32
C ALA A 1184 -28.48 18.54 54.30
N ALA A 1185 -27.61 19.45 53.86
CA ALA A 1185 -26.50 19.94 54.66
C ALA A 1185 -26.40 21.47 54.59
N ALA A 1186 -25.82 22.09 55.62
CA ALA A 1186 -25.61 23.53 55.68
C ALA A 1186 -24.27 23.97 55.06
N SER A 1187 -23.29 23.07 54.96
CA SER A 1187 -21.93 23.37 54.51
C SER A 1187 -21.20 22.14 53.98
N ILE A 1188 -20.00 22.36 53.41
CA ILE A 1188 -19.07 21.30 52.99
C ILE A 1188 -18.75 20.34 54.15
N ALA A 1189 -18.45 20.87 55.34
CA ALA A 1189 -18.11 20.06 56.51
C ALA A 1189 -19.30 19.20 57.01
N ASP A 1190 -20.51 19.76 57.00
CA ASP A 1190 -21.74 19.04 57.36
C ASP A 1190 -22.04 17.92 56.34
N ALA A 1191 -21.92 18.23 55.05
CA ALA A 1191 -22.09 17.23 53.98
C ALA A 1191 -21.08 16.09 54.09
N GLN A 1192 -19.81 16.40 54.37
CA GLN A 1192 -18.75 15.40 54.58
C GLN A 1192 -19.09 14.45 55.73
N ALA A 1193 -19.50 14.99 56.89
CA ALA A 1193 -19.86 14.20 58.06
C ALA A 1193 -21.07 13.28 57.80
N GLN A 1194 -22.09 13.80 57.10
CA GLN A 1194 -23.28 13.02 56.75
C GLN A 1194 -22.97 11.92 55.72
N LEU A 1195 -22.16 12.22 54.70
CA LEU A 1195 -21.69 11.21 53.73
C LEU A 1195 -20.86 10.12 54.42
N GLN A 1196 -19.95 10.48 55.33
CA GLN A 1196 -19.15 9.52 56.08
C GLN A 1196 -20.02 8.64 56.99
N THR A 1197 -21.03 9.22 57.62
CA THR A 1197 -22.00 8.48 58.44
C THR A 1197 -22.76 7.45 57.59
N TRP A 1198 -23.23 7.86 56.42
CA TRP A 1198 -23.91 6.97 55.48
C TRP A 1198 -22.99 5.85 54.96
N LEU A 1199 -21.72 6.14 54.66
CA LEU A 1199 -20.74 5.14 54.25
C LEU A 1199 -20.43 4.10 55.33
N ASN A 1200 -20.46 4.48 56.60
CA ASN A 1200 -20.20 3.59 57.73
C ASN A 1200 -21.41 2.71 58.08
N SER A 1201 -22.62 3.10 57.67
CA SER A 1201 -23.86 2.36 57.89
C SER A 1201 -24.85 2.66 56.78
N PRO A 1202 -24.72 2.01 55.60
CA PRO A 1202 -25.59 2.24 54.46
C PRO A 1202 -26.97 1.61 54.72
N THR A 1203 -27.76 2.23 55.60
CA THR A 1203 -29.17 1.86 55.79
C THR A 1203 -30.00 2.39 54.63
N VAL A 1204 -30.70 1.48 53.93
CA VAL A 1204 -31.78 1.84 53.03
C VAL A 1204 -32.91 2.40 53.88
N ALA A 1205 -33.09 3.73 53.88
CA ALA A 1205 -34.34 4.30 54.37
C ALA A 1205 -35.44 3.92 53.39
N THR A 1206 -36.16 2.82 53.64
CA THR A 1206 -37.43 2.56 52.98
C THR A 1206 -38.36 3.71 53.35
N ALA A 1207 -38.74 4.52 52.35
CA ALA A 1207 -39.72 5.58 52.51
C ALA A 1207 -41.03 4.99 53.04
N ALA A 1208 -41.25 5.08 54.36
CA ALA A 1208 -42.57 4.92 54.93
C ALA A 1208 -43.40 6.11 54.44
N SER A 1209 -44.53 5.80 53.81
CA SER A 1209 -45.54 6.73 53.33
C SER A 1209 -45.79 7.88 54.32
N ARG A 1210 -45.66 9.12 53.85
CA ARG A 1210 -46.41 10.27 54.35
C ARG A 1210 -47.00 11.03 53.19
#